data_AF-A0A357X1F3-F1
#
_entry.id   AF-A0A357X1F3-F1
#
_cell.length_a   1.000
_cell.length_b   1.000
_cell.length_c   1.000
_cell.angle_alpha   90.00
_cell.angle_beta   90.00
_cell.angle_gamma   90.00
#
_symmetry.space_group_name_H-M   'P 1'
#
loop_
_entity.id
_entity.type
_entity.pdbx_description
1 polymer ?
#
loop_
_entity_poly.entity_id
_entity_poly.type
_entity_poly.pdbx_seq_one_letter_code
_entity_poly.pdbx_strand_id
1 'polypeptide(L)'
;MRNNKSVIFLVGLLILALLVSGCRDTNRSESSKSTTTSSETTSTQSQASETESEDLTTTSEGSSMTENSQTEPTKKSIGDTKTSGSKVQTDGNYKLQLKQSDYIADAALWKTPLLRPQGFQFSNAILPNDTSKNTTLMERSIDYYEVGEYISLFPQQRAWEWDYGANHFVPGPSDKPVYTGWGARVTENSYLDYLYKNYQDMLQAQAEEKFTDFYPVRSLDPAATRAGALKQLKTFVTNVFKIDTTKPWISNNGHYSYHHYAGEFGATVIGSEVGENIHNYQMQISFNRGAARQYQKPWTVCFSYWHGPVATNYDTGAGNQGHSVSLFKRSILMSYMAGVDVFDTEGGGNNSFLPIVGDNGFYELSPHGVATQEFMKFQKSNSNIGVNYTPVGIILDYYHGTYARDGVGSKAAFNGFTYGPGDNMTWSLYNLLWPGAWTTTNNEVGTLTNNGMGDYFDTLLQNAPQKVLNTYPALVLTGNVQLSDAEKARYRTYAEQGGTLVLNTAYISQFPEYQGELGAGRRYEKTVGKGRVIVYGDDYKIDKLAPILRELVSRYVPIKVSGDIQQMVNFKDGVMYVTLINNDGVTKTSYDEPVIDHGKYKNITVTYTGPYTVKAVKDVYGGQEVRLSGEIAKVTVPPGDAVVLEFKI
;
A
#
# COMPACT_ATOMS: atom_id res chain seq x y z
N MET A 1 75.33 3.88 -16.85
CA MET A 1 74.80 2.56 -17.29
C MET A 1 73.32 2.53 -16.96
N ARG A 2 72.45 2.14 -17.89
CA ARG A 2 70.98 2.11 -17.73
C ARG A 2 70.51 0.69 -17.39
N ASN A 3 69.40 0.56 -16.65
CA ASN A 3 68.40 -0.46 -16.98
C ASN A 3 67.00 -0.02 -16.52
N ASN A 4 65.95 -0.53 -17.17
CA ASN A 4 64.63 0.11 -17.18
C ASN A 4 63.72 -0.35 -16.03
N LYS A 5 62.90 0.58 -15.52
CA LYS A 5 61.61 0.30 -14.86
C LYS A 5 60.54 1.28 -15.35
N SER A 6 59.96 0.96 -16.50
CA SER A 6 58.77 1.59 -17.10
C SER A 6 58.30 0.68 -18.24
N VAL A 7 56.99 0.72 -18.54
CA VAL A 7 56.30 -0.16 -19.50
C VAL A 7 56.26 -1.64 -19.08
N ILE A 8 55.16 -2.03 -18.44
CA ILE A 8 54.13 -2.90 -19.05
C ILE A 8 52.78 -2.43 -18.48
N PHE A 9 51.91 -1.98 -19.38
CA PHE A 9 50.52 -1.60 -19.17
C PHE A 9 49.79 -2.05 -20.46
N LEU A 10 48.53 -2.43 -20.37
CA LEU A 10 47.81 -3.25 -21.37
C LEU A 10 48.40 -4.67 -21.54
N VAL A 11 47.72 -5.67 -20.98
CA VAL A 11 46.89 -6.67 -21.69
C VAL A 11 46.25 -7.54 -20.60
N GLY A 12 44.95 -7.36 -20.39
CA GLY A 12 44.22 -8.03 -19.30
C GLY A 12 42.74 -7.67 -19.25
N LEU A 13 42.16 -7.30 -20.40
CA LEU A 13 40.79 -6.80 -20.50
C LEU A 13 40.21 -7.09 -21.90
N LEU A 14 40.16 -8.37 -22.27
CA LEU A 14 39.34 -8.93 -23.35
C LEU A 14 39.29 -10.47 -23.18
N ILE A 15 38.34 -11.14 -23.86
CA ILE A 15 38.13 -12.61 -23.85
C ILE A 15 37.61 -13.17 -22.50
N LEU A 16 36.35 -12.89 -22.20
CA LEU A 16 35.45 -13.93 -21.67
C LEU A 16 34.02 -13.75 -22.20
N ALA A 17 33.90 -13.73 -23.53
CA ALA A 17 32.62 -13.74 -24.23
C ALA A 17 32.75 -14.62 -25.49
N LEU A 18 31.65 -15.30 -25.84
CA LEU A 18 31.45 -16.17 -27.01
C LEU A 18 32.12 -17.56 -26.99
N LEU A 19 31.48 -18.47 -27.74
CA LEU A 19 31.94 -19.82 -28.15
C LEU A 19 32.00 -20.94 -27.10
N VAL A 20 30.81 -21.48 -26.74
CA VAL A 20 30.64 -22.94 -26.68
C VAL A 20 29.43 -23.34 -27.54
N SER A 21 29.71 -23.94 -28.69
CA SER A 21 28.75 -24.62 -29.55
C SER A 21 29.52 -25.59 -30.45
N GLY A 22 28.96 -26.77 -30.75
CA GLY A 22 29.58 -27.77 -31.62
C GLY A 22 30.11 -29.03 -30.89
N CYS A 23 29.40 -30.12 -31.13
CA CYS A 23 29.65 -31.48 -30.65
C CYS A 23 31.06 -32.04 -30.93
N ARG A 24 31.44 -33.07 -30.15
CA ARG A 24 31.92 -34.33 -30.77
C ARG A 24 31.77 -35.56 -29.88
N ASP A 25 31.48 -36.67 -30.54
CA ASP A 25 31.10 -37.96 -29.95
C ASP A 25 32.32 -38.83 -29.62
N THR A 26 32.23 -39.70 -28.62
CA THR A 26 31.92 -41.14 -28.81
C THR A 26 32.21 -41.96 -27.54
N ASN A 27 31.26 -42.81 -27.12
CA ASN A 27 31.56 -44.24 -26.94
C ASN A 27 30.32 -45.13 -26.81
N ARG A 28 30.53 -46.40 -27.16
CA ARG A 28 29.59 -47.55 -27.17
C ARG A 28 29.53 -48.22 -25.77
N SER A 29 28.61 -49.14 -25.44
CA SER A 29 27.48 -49.79 -26.15
C SER A 29 26.58 -50.61 -25.19
N GLU A 30 25.30 -50.79 -25.57
CA GLU A 30 24.45 -51.99 -25.32
C GLU A 30 24.06 -52.38 -23.87
N SER A 31 22.84 -52.87 -23.56
CA SER A 31 21.60 -53.18 -24.31
C SER A 31 20.39 -53.25 -23.31
N SER A 32 19.12 -53.63 -23.60
CA SER A 32 18.47 -54.20 -24.80
C SER A 32 16.93 -53.99 -24.83
N LYS A 33 16.34 -54.08 -26.03
CA LYS A 33 15.00 -54.61 -26.43
C LYS A 33 13.68 -54.27 -25.66
N SER A 34 12.72 -53.79 -26.47
CA SER A 34 11.25 -54.12 -26.44
C SER A 34 10.34 -53.37 -25.41
N THR A 35 9.06 -53.01 -25.67
CA THR A 35 8.15 -53.28 -26.82
C THR A 35 7.00 -52.23 -26.95
N THR A 36 6.50 -52.02 -28.19
CA THR A 36 5.11 -51.65 -28.63
C THR A 36 4.41 -50.29 -28.38
N THR A 37 3.98 -49.71 -29.53
CA THR A 37 2.71 -48.98 -29.87
C THR A 37 2.39 -47.54 -29.45
N SER A 38 1.64 -46.89 -30.35
CA SER A 38 1.18 -45.50 -30.36
C SER A 38 -0.09 -45.32 -31.23
N SER A 39 -0.91 -44.31 -30.95
CA SER A 39 -1.99 -43.75 -31.79
C SER A 39 -2.25 -42.30 -31.33
N GLU A 40 -2.27 -41.23 -32.13
CA GLU A 40 -3.14 -40.89 -33.28
C GLU A 40 -4.63 -40.62 -32.88
N THR A 41 -5.35 -39.59 -33.38
CA THR A 41 -5.09 -38.63 -34.50
C THR A 41 -5.84 -37.27 -34.41
N THR A 42 -5.22 -36.19 -34.95
CA THR A 42 -5.73 -34.96 -35.63
C THR A 42 -7.08 -34.26 -35.35
N SER A 43 -7.05 -32.91 -35.29
CA SER A 43 -7.61 -31.97 -36.33
C SER A 43 -7.24 -30.49 -36.01
N THR A 44 -6.44 -29.76 -36.82
CA THR A 44 -6.67 -28.98 -38.08
C THR A 44 -7.43 -27.64 -37.99
N GLN A 45 -6.89 -26.61 -38.66
CA GLN A 45 -7.36 -25.20 -38.72
C GLN A 45 -7.97 -24.83 -40.08
N SER A 46 -8.64 -23.68 -40.18
CA SER A 46 -8.75 -22.90 -41.42
C SER A 46 -8.83 -21.38 -41.16
N GLN A 47 -8.45 -20.58 -42.16
CA GLN A 47 -8.68 -19.14 -42.26
C GLN A 47 -9.44 -18.84 -43.56
N ALA A 48 -10.21 -17.75 -43.59
CA ALA A 48 -10.60 -17.05 -44.81
C ALA A 48 -10.96 -15.59 -44.47
N SER A 49 -10.90 -14.70 -45.46
CA SER A 49 -11.15 -13.26 -45.34
C SER A 49 -11.78 -12.73 -46.63
N GLU A 50 -12.71 -11.78 -46.56
CA GLU A 50 -12.94 -10.81 -47.64
C GLU A 50 -13.79 -9.63 -47.15
N THR A 51 -13.86 -8.58 -47.98
CA THR A 51 -14.42 -7.24 -47.67
C THR A 51 -15.16 -6.68 -48.88
N GLU A 52 -16.28 -5.98 -48.68
CA GLU A 52 -16.69 -4.85 -49.53
C GLU A 52 -17.78 -3.98 -48.86
N SER A 53 -18.27 -2.94 -49.54
CA SER A 53 -18.86 -1.72 -48.96
C SER A 53 -20.15 -1.21 -49.65
N GLU A 54 -20.56 0.04 -49.35
CA GLU A 54 -21.66 0.83 -49.96
C GLU A 54 -23.11 0.45 -49.56
N ASP A 55 -24.12 1.33 -49.58
CA ASP A 55 -24.18 2.80 -49.32
C ASP A 55 -25.63 3.19 -48.91
N LEU A 56 -25.86 4.48 -48.63
CA LEU A 56 -27.12 5.16 -48.30
C LEU A 56 -28.36 4.75 -49.10
N THR A 57 -29.52 4.71 -48.42
CA THR A 57 -30.77 5.26 -48.99
C THR A 57 -31.77 5.69 -47.91
N THR A 58 -32.53 6.75 -48.19
CA THR A 58 -33.55 7.31 -47.29
C THR A 58 -34.96 7.14 -47.85
N THR A 59 -35.91 6.71 -47.03
CA THR A 59 -37.36 6.93 -47.26
C THR A 59 -38.10 7.11 -45.93
N SER A 60 -39.27 7.73 -45.99
CA SER A 60 -40.05 8.22 -44.84
C SER A 60 -41.52 7.79 -44.93
N GLU A 61 -42.13 7.38 -43.81
CA GLU A 61 -43.59 7.38 -43.56
C GLU A 61 -43.87 7.00 -42.08
N GLY A 62 -44.98 7.39 -41.44
CA GLY A 62 -46.01 8.32 -41.92
C GLY A 62 -47.44 8.19 -41.33
N SER A 63 -47.64 8.08 -40.00
CA SER A 63 -48.97 8.17 -39.31
C SER A 63 -48.76 8.35 -37.79
N SER A 64 -49.31 9.31 -37.04
CA SER A 64 -50.71 9.75 -36.77
C SER A 64 -51.56 8.72 -36.00
N MET A 65 -52.34 8.98 -34.93
CA MET A 65 -52.65 10.10 -34.00
C MET A 65 -54.16 9.98 -33.66
N THR A 66 -54.51 9.62 -32.43
CA THR A 66 -55.84 9.75 -31.75
C THR A 66 -55.67 9.17 -30.32
N GLU A 67 -56.11 9.72 -29.17
CA GLU A 67 -57.35 10.42 -28.72
C GLU A 67 -58.62 9.54 -28.80
N ASN A 68 -59.53 9.41 -27.82
CA ASN A 68 -59.72 9.98 -26.46
C ASN A 68 -60.72 9.02 -25.69
N SER A 69 -61.10 9.06 -24.40
CA SER A 69 -60.98 10.04 -23.29
C SER A 69 -61.18 9.42 -21.86
N GLN A 70 -62.13 9.96 -21.07
CA GLN A 70 -62.51 9.76 -19.65
C GLN A 70 -63.34 8.46 -19.40
N THR A 71 -63.59 7.92 -18.18
CA THR A 71 -63.73 8.53 -16.84
C THR A 71 -63.47 7.51 -15.67
N GLU A 72 -63.35 8.00 -14.43
CA GLU A 72 -63.17 7.30 -13.13
C GLU A 72 -64.40 6.45 -12.65
N PRO A 73 -64.37 5.63 -11.53
CA PRO A 73 -63.53 5.78 -10.31
C PRO A 73 -63.04 4.51 -9.54
N THR A 74 -62.42 4.77 -8.37
CA THR A 74 -62.28 3.94 -7.12
C THR A 74 -61.10 2.98 -6.86
N LYS A 75 -60.12 3.53 -6.12
CA LYS A 75 -59.50 3.00 -4.87
C LYS A 75 -59.00 1.53 -4.79
N LYS A 76 -57.67 1.38 -4.75
CA LYS A 76 -56.94 1.13 -3.47
C LYS A 76 -55.45 1.44 -3.60
N SER A 77 -54.86 2.08 -2.60
CA SER A 77 -53.42 2.36 -2.54
C SER A 77 -52.68 1.34 -1.68
N ILE A 78 -51.45 1.01 -2.09
CA ILE A 78 -50.37 0.53 -1.23
C ILE A 78 -49.20 1.44 -1.58
N GLY A 79 -48.78 2.31 -0.65
CA GLY A 79 -47.79 3.36 -0.90
C GLY A 79 -46.60 3.29 0.03
N ASP A 80 -45.42 3.28 -0.56
CA ASP A 80 -44.15 3.84 -0.08
C ASP A 80 -43.77 3.62 1.40
N THR A 81 -43.05 2.52 1.63
CA THR A 81 -42.20 2.37 2.83
C THR A 81 -41.04 3.38 2.76
N LYS A 82 -41.24 4.58 3.31
CA LYS A 82 -40.24 5.67 3.31
C LYS A 82 -38.90 5.22 3.89
N THR A 83 -37.86 5.21 3.06
CA THR A 83 -36.47 5.18 3.53
C THR A 83 -36.15 6.51 4.20
N SER A 84 -35.91 6.50 5.52
CA SER A 84 -35.68 7.70 6.33
C SER A 84 -34.27 8.27 6.15
N GLY A 85 -34.05 8.90 5.00
CA GLY A 85 -32.98 9.89 4.82
C GLY A 85 -33.29 11.12 5.68
N SER A 86 -32.88 11.09 6.95
CA SER A 86 -33.12 12.18 7.91
C SER A 86 -32.36 13.45 7.52
N LYS A 87 -33.00 14.31 6.72
CA LYS A 87 -32.75 15.75 6.77
C LYS A 87 -33.13 16.22 8.18
N VAL A 88 -32.13 16.40 9.03
CA VAL A 88 -32.31 16.96 10.37
C VAL A 88 -32.67 18.43 10.21
N GLN A 89 -33.95 18.75 10.42
CA GLN A 89 -34.43 20.11 10.56
C GLN A 89 -34.61 20.38 12.06
N THR A 90 -33.64 21.05 12.66
CA THR A 90 -33.65 21.42 14.09
C THR A 90 -33.21 22.87 14.26
N ASP A 91 -34.13 23.69 14.75
CA ASP A 91 -33.91 24.76 15.73
C ASP A 91 -32.66 25.63 15.58
N GLY A 92 -32.77 26.67 14.75
CA GLY A 92 -32.06 27.95 14.92
C GLY A 92 -30.56 28.00 14.62
N ASN A 93 -29.84 26.88 14.58
CA ASN A 93 -28.40 26.83 14.36
C ASN A 93 -28.02 26.04 13.09
N TYR A 94 -27.98 26.73 11.95
CA TYR A 94 -27.31 26.21 10.76
C TYR A 94 -25.81 26.04 11.05
N LYS A 95 -25.28 24.82 10.93
CA LYS A 95 -23.82 24.61 10.84
C LYS A 95 -23.34 25.18 9.50
N LEU A 96 -22.81 26.40 9.55
CA LEU A 96 -22.44 27.21 8.37
C LEU A 96 -21.16 26.75 7.65
N GLN A 97 -20.34 25.91 8.29
CA GLN A 97 -19.05 25.38 7.83
C GLN A 97 -18.82 23.98 8.42
N LEU A 98 -18.08 23.13 7.70
CA LEU A 98 -17.64 21.82 8.18
C LEU A 98 -16.65 21.94 9.35
N LYS A 99 -16.78 21.08 10.37
CA LYS A 99 -15.77 20.90 11.41
C LYS A 99 -15.10 19.54 11.27
N GLN A 100 -13.78 19.48 11.47
CA GLN A 100 -13.04 18.21 11.40
C GLN A 100 -13.57 17.20 12.44
N SER A 101 -14.00 17.69 13.60
CA SER A 101 -14.60 16.91 14.69
C SER A 101 -15.97 16.30 14.38
N ASP A 102 -16.61 16.68 13.27
CA ASP A 102 -17.88 16.07 12.83
C ASP A 102 -17.69 14.64 12.30
N TYR A 103 -16.48 14.34 11.82
CA TYR A 103 -16.10 13.05 11.24
C TYR A 103 -15.03 12.33 12.08
N ILE A 104 -14.11 13.07 12.71
CA ILE A 104 -12.93 12.52 13.40
C ILE A 104 -13.01 12.87 14.89
N ALA A 105 -13.39 11.89 15.72
CA ALA A 105 -13.68 12.09 17.14
C ALA A 105 -12.46 12.48 17.99
N ASP A 106 -11.27 11.95 17.67
CA ASP A 106 -10.01 12.37 18.29
C ASP A 106 -8.97 12.67 17.19
N ALA A 107 -8.80 13.96 16.92
CA ALA A 107 -7.88 14.47 15.91
C ALA A 107 -6.40 14.20 16.25
N ALA A 108 -6.03 14.15 17.54
CA ALA A 108 -4.66 13.92 17.95
C ALA A 108 -4.30 12.44 17.78
N LEU A 109 -5.21 11.56 18.22
CA LEU A 109 -5.06 10.11 18.05
C LEU A 109 -4.95 9.71 16.57
N TRP A 110 -5.69 10.38 15.68
CA TRP A 110 -5.74 10.09 14.23
C TRP A 110 -4.63 10.75 13.41
N LYS A 111 -4.06 11.88 13.85
CA LYS A 111 -2.82 12.42 13.29
C LYS A 111 -1.60 11.62 13.72
N THR A 112 -1.67 10.96 14.88
CA THR A 112 -0.52 10.43 15.62
C THR A 112 0.41 11.54 16.13
N PRO A 113 1.34 11.28 17.07
CA PRO A 113 2.32 12.28 17.47
C PRO A 113 3.25 12.61 16.30
N LEU A 114 3.41 13.89 15.96
CA LEU A 114 4.31 14.31 14.88
C LEU A 114 5.77 13.96 15.19
N LEU A 115 6.51 13.59 14.15
CA LEU A 115 7.95 13.34 14.23
C LEU A 115 8.76 14.63 14.49
N ARG A 116 8.31 15.75 13.93
CA ARG A 116 8.92 17.07 14.10
C ARG A 116 7.87 18.21 14.13
N PRO A 117 8.13 19.33 14.82
CA PRO A 117 7.20 20.47 14.86
C PRO A 117 6.85 21.09 13.50
N GLN A 118 7.73 20.95 12.50
CA GLN A 118 7.55 21.45 11.14
C GLN A 118 6.54 20.62 10.31
N GLY A 119 6.12 19.45 10.80
CA GLY A 119 5.31 18.50 10.03
C GLY A 119 6.13 17.74 8.99
N PHE A 120 5.49 17.37 7.88
CA PHE A 120 6.03 16.50 6.82
C PHE A 120 7.46 16.84 6.38
N GLN A 121 8.30 15.82 6.20
CA GLN A 121 9.60 15.90 5.53
C GLN A 121 9.58 15.04 4.25
N PHE A 122 10.10 15.57 3.14
CA PHE A 122 10.64 14.72 2.08
C PHE A 122 12.14 14.57 2.32
N SER A 123 12.57 13.34 2.61
CA SER A 123 13.97 13.01 2.82
C SER A 123 14.57 12.48 1.51
N ASN A 124 15.71 13.06 1.15
CA ASN A 124 16.36 12.87 -0.14
C ASN A 124 17.76 12.30 0.12
N ALA A 125 17.83 11.01 0.47
CA ALA A 125 19.02 10.39 1.05
C ALA A 125 20.23 10.43 0.09
N ILE A 126 21.35 10.97 0.56
CA ILE A 126 22.62 11.00 -0.16
C ILE A 126 23.38 9.69 0.15
N LEU A 127 23.90 9.02 -0.88
CA LEU A 127 24.72 7.82 -0.67
C LEU A 127 26.17 8.21 -0.33
N PRO A 128 26.73 7.78 0.81
CA PRO A 128 27.98 8.31 1.36
C PRO A 128 29.23 7.90 0.56
N ASN A 129 29.08 6.97 -0.40
CA ASN A 129 30.15 6.41 -1.22
C ASN A 129 29.77 6.38 -2.72
N ASP A 130 28.81 7.21 -3.14
CA ASP A 130 28.69 7.56 -4.56
C ASP A 130 29.91 8.42 -4.95
N THR A 131 30.74 7.92 -5.86
CA THR A 131 31.90 8.63 -6.38
C THR A 131 31.62 9.39 -7.68
N SER A 132 30.41 9.26 -8.25
CA SER A 132 30.00 9.99 -9.45
C SER A 132 29.63 11.45 -9.16
N LYS A 133 29.15 11.75 -7.94
CA LYS A 133 28.68 13.08 -7.53
C LYS A 133 29.36 13.55 -6.25
N ASN A 134 29.63 14.85 -6.15
CA ASN A 134 30.25 15.46 -4.97
C ASN A 134 29.18 15.79 -3.91
N THR A 135 29.34 15.28 -2.69
CA THR A 135 28.40 15.46 -1.57
C THR A 135 28.03 16.93 -1.34
N THR A 136 29.00 17.84 -1.21
CA THR A 136 28.73 19.26 -0.94
C THR A 136 28.09 19.99 -2.13
N LEU A 137 28.28 19.51 -3.36
CA LEU A 137 27.52 19.98 -4.51
C LEU A 137 26.11 19.39 -4.55
N MET A 138 25.91 18.15 -4.07
CA MET A 138 24.61 17.51 -3.93
C MET A 138 23.74 18.24 -2.90
N GLU A 139 24.23 18.43 -1.68
CA GLU A 139 23.58 19.21 -0.60
C GLU A 139 23.09 20.58 -1.14
N ARG A 140 24.01 21.34 -1.74
CA ARG A 140 23.72 22.64 -2.35
C ARG A 140 22.73 22.58 -3.51
N SER A 141 22.65 21.46 -4.25
CA SER A 141 21.69 21.28 -5.34
C SER A 141 20.30 20.94 -4.80
N ILE A 142 20.20 20.14 -3.73
CA ILE A 142 18.95 19.84 -3.03
C ILE A 142 18.33 21.15 -2.51
N ASP A 143 19.12 22.00 -1.86
CA ASP A 143 18.72 23.34 -1.42
C ASP A 143 18.27 24.23 -2.59
N TYR A 144 19.08 24.35 -3.65
CA TYR A 144 18.81 25.27 -4.77
C TYR A 144 17.53 24.92 -5.55
N TYR A 145 17.23 23.62 -5.70
CA TYR A 145 16.04 23.16 -6.41
C TYR A 145 14.83 22.93 -5.47
N GLU A 146 14.94 23.19 -4.17
CA GLU A 146 13.91 22.90 -3.15
C GLU A 146 13.36 21.45 -3.17
N VAL A 147 14.21 20.46 -3.51
CA VAL A 147 13.80 19.04 -3.63
C VAL A 147 13.84 18.28 -2.29
N GLY A 148 13.30 18.90 -1.25
CA GLY A 148 13.26 18.36 0.12
C GLY A 148 14.56 18.55 0.89
N GLU A 149 14.90 17.60 1.75
CA GLU A 149 15.95 17.73 2.76
C GLU A 149 16.88 16.50 2.77
N TYR A 150 18.18 16.72 2.96
CA TYR A 150 19.18 15.65 3.04
C TYR A 150 19.59 15.28 4.48
N ILE A 151 19.16 16.07 5.48
CA ILE A 151 19.46 15.83 6.90
C ILE A 151 18.31 15.03 7.53
N SER A 152 18.59 13.78 7.92
CA SER A 152 17.62 12.97 8.65
C SER A 152 17.39 13.48 10.07
N LEU A 153 16.17 13.35 10.55
CA LEU A 153 15.74 13.72 11.90
C LEU A 153 16.30 12.79 13.00
N PHE A 154 16.98 11.71 12.62
CA PHE A 154 17.52 10.71 13.54
C PHE A 154 19.02 10.39 13.33
N PRO A 155 19.91 11.38 13.40
CA PRO A 155 21.33 11.21 13.08
C PRO A 155 22.15 10.37 14.10
N GLN A 156 21.47 9.68 15.01
CA GLN A 156 22.07 8.84 16.06
C GLN A 156 21.27 7.54 16.32
N GLN A 157 20.22 7.25 15.55
CA GLN A 157 19.42 6.04 15.71
C GLN A 157 19.69 5.08 14.55
N ARG A 158 19.53 3.79 14.82
CA ARG A 158 19.53 2.76 13.79
C ARG A 158 18.08 2.53 13.33
N ALA A 159 17.83 2.78 12.06
CA ALA A 159 16.69 2.19 11.37
C ALA A 159 17.07 0.78 10.91
N TRP A 160 16.06 -0.08 10.79
CA TRP A 160 16.25 -1.49 10.45
C TRP A 160 15.13 -1.97 9.53
N GLU A 161 15.49 -2.43 8.34
CA GLU A 161 14.63 -3.34 7.56
C GLU A 161 14.80 -4.74 8.15
N TRP A 162 13.73 -5.26 8.75
CA TRP A 162 13.81 -6.32 9.76
C TRP A 162 12.92 -7.54 9.47
N ASP A 163 11.94 -7.38 8.58
CA ASP A 163 10.99 -8.42 8.20
C ASP A 163 11.62 -9.47 7.29
N TYR A 164 12.41 -9.06 6.29
CA TYR A 164 13.28 -9.92 5.49
C TYR A 164 14.16 -10.87 6.34
N GLY A 165 14.57 -10.45 7.54
CA GLY A 165 15.38 -11.27 8.44
C GLY A 165 14.60 -12.40 9.10
N ALA A 166 13.27 -12.27 9.18
CA ALA A 166 12.36 -13.25 9.77
C ALA A 166 11.99 -14.41 8.81
N ASN A 167 12.47 -14.39 7.57
CA ASN A 167 12.00 -15.23 6.46
C ASN A 167 12.18 -16.75 6.65
N HIS A 168 12.88 -17.20 7.69
CA HIS A 168 13.43 -18.56 7.78
C HIS A 168 12.90 -19.39 8.96
N PHE A 169 11.72 -19.05 9.48
CA PHE A 169 10.93 -19.88 10.41
C PHE A 169 10.29 -21.11 9.74
N VAL A 170 11.07 -21.82 8.92
CA VAL A 170 10.65 -23.00 8.15
C VAL A 170 10.29 -24.16 9.12
N PRO A 171 9.19 -24.89 8.90
CA PRO A 171 8.86 -26.07 9.71
C PRO A 171 9.74 -27.29 9.36
N GLY A 172 10.39 -27.86 10.37
CA GLY A 172 11.06 -29.17 10.27
C GLY A 172 12.59 -29.15 10.08
N PRO A 173 13.26 -30.30 10.21
CA PRO A 173 14.72 -30.39 10.21
C PRO A 173 15.30 -30.12 8.82
N SER A 174 16.01 -28.99 8.68
CA SER A 174 16.80 -28.66 7.48
C SER A 174 18.30 -28.72 7.80
N ASP A 175 18.97 -29.80 7.41
CA ASP A 175 20.42 -30.01 7.62
C ASP A 175 21.33 -29.12 6.74
N LYS A 176 20.78 -28.02 6.21
CA LYS A 176 21.46 -27.06 5.34
C LYS A 176 21.43 -25.68 6.01
N PRO A 177 22.55 -24.93 6.04
CA PRO A 177 22.53 -23.53 6.41
C PRO A 177 21.56 -22.77 5.50
N VAL A 178 20.50 -22.21 6.09
CA VAL A 178 19.57 -21.34 5.37
C VAL A 178 20.22 -19.97 5.30
N TYR A 179 20.82 -19.66 4.15
CA TYR A 179 21.44 -18.36 3.88
C TYR A 179 20.40 -17.25 4.05
N THR A 180 20.69 -16.30 4.95
CA THR A 180 19.94 -15.05 5.08
C THR A 180 20.10 -14.23 3.80
N GLY A 181 19.14 -14.32 2.89
CA GLY A 181 19.20 -13.67 1.59
C GLY A 181 19.08 -12.14 1.71
N TRP A 182 20.21 -11.43 1.82
CA TRP A 182 20.37 -9.96 1.79
C TRP A 182 19.53 -9.16 2.81
N GLY A 183 18.85 -9.84 3.72
CA GLY A 183 17.61 -9.38 4.33
C GLY A 183 17.72 -8.71 5.69
N ALA A 184 18.70 -7.83 5.90
CA ALA A 184 19.01 -7.27 7.22
C ALA A 184 19.68 -5.89 7.12
N ARG A 185 19.02 -4.91 6.48
CA ARG A 185 19.63 -3.60 6.24
C ARG A 185 19.82 -2.82 7.54
N VAL A 186 21.08 -2.60 7.91
CA VAL A 186 21.49 -1.64 8.94
C VAL A 186 21.43 -0.23 8.33
N THR A 187 20.38 0.55 8.61
CA THR A 187 20.39 1.98 8.28
C THR A 187 20.82 2.79 9.50
N GLU A 188 22.14 2.78 9.75
CA GLU A 188 22.81 3.76 10.60
C GLU A 188 22.92 5.11 9.87
N ASN A 189 22.41 6.16 10.50
CA ASN A 189 22.46 7.55 10.03
C ASN A 189 21.77 7.80 8.66
N SER A 190 21.58 9.09 8.32
CA SER A 190 20.72 9.65 7.24
C SER A 190 20.28 8.67 6.15
N TYR A 191 19.25 7.87 6.43
CA TYR A 191 18.80 6.68 5.69
C TYR A 191 19.78 6.24 4.58
N LEU A 192 20.79 5.45 4.96
CA LEU A 192 21.91 4.90 4.14
C LEU A 192 23.29 5.60 4.31
N ASP A 193 23.39 6.71 5.05
CA ASP A 193 24.62 7.51 5.24
C ASP A 193 25.81 6.79 5.90
N TYR A 194 25.60 5.60 6.49
CA TYR A 194 26.67 4.76 7.05
C TYR A 194 26.79 3.37 6.38
N LEU A 195 26.00 3.08 5.35
CA LEU A 195 25.87 1.73 4.77
C LEU A 195 27.06 1.25 3.92
N TYR A 196 28.23 1.91 4.00
CA TYR A 196 29.42 1.50 3.26
C TYR A 196 30.68 1.31 4.10
N LYS A 197 30.96 2.21 5.07
CA LYS A 197 32.09 2.00 5.99
C LYS A 197 31.88 0.69 6.77
N ASN A 198 30.68 0.52 7.32
CA ASN A 198 30.26 -0.75 7.89
C ASN A 198 30.04 -1.87 6.86
N TYR A 199 29.90 -1.62 5.56
CA TYR A 199 29.78 -2.69 4.56
C TYR A 199 31.14 -3.31 4.23
N GLN A 200 32.20 -2.50 4.12
CA GLN A 200 33.56 -3.03 4.03
C GLN A 200 33.97 -3.69 5.35
N ASP A 201 33.69 -3.08 6.51
CA ASP A 201 33.93 -3.74 7.80
C ASP A 201 33.07 -5.02 7.99
N MET A 202 31.87 -5.10 7.39
CA MET A 202 31.01 -6.30 7.41
C MET A 202 31.50 -7.38 6.45
N LEU A 203 31.89 -7.02 5.21
CA LEU A 203 32.53 -7.95 4.26
C LEU A 203 33.84 -8.48 4.83
N GLN A 204 34.61 -7.62 5.50
CA GLN A 204 35.84 -8.02 6.18
C GLN A 204 35.54 -8.89 7.41
N ALA A 205 34.52 -8.60 8.22
CA ALA A 205 34.08 -9.49 9.31
C ALA A 205 33.44 -10.83 8.81
N GLN A 206 32.91 -10.86 7.59
CA GLN A 206 32.49 -12.09 6.90
C GLN A 206 33.71 -12.90 6.42
N ALA A 207 34.77 -12.23 5.95
CA ALA A 207 36.03 -12.86 5.54
C ALA A 207 36.92 -13.29 6.72
N GLU A 208 36.87 -12.58 7.85
CA GLU A 208 37.66 -12.80 9.07
C GLU A 208 36.95 -13.70 10.11
N GLU A 209 36.11 -14.63 9.63
CA GLU A 209 35.54 -15.75 10.41
C GLU A 209 34.73 -15.36 11.66
N LYS A 210 33.90 -14.29 11.58
CA LYS A 210 32.99 -13.88 12.70
C LYS A 210 31.51 -13.77 12.38
N PHE A 211 31.08 -14.21 11.19
CA PHE A 211 29.66 -14.44 10.87
C PHE A 211 29.24 -15.91 10.94
N THR A 212 30.11 -16.79 11.46
CA THR A 212 29.75 -18.16 11.88
C THR A 212 28.78 -18.18 13.07
N ASP A 213 28.80 -17.13 13.90
CA ASP A 213 27.79 -16.83 14.94
C ASP A 213 26.57 -16.05 14.37
N PHE A 214 26.29 -16.15 13.07
CA PHE A 214 24.90 -16.00 12.62
C PHE A 214 24.09 -17.07 13.34
N TYR A 215 23.31 -16.67 14.35
CA TYR A 215 22.38 -17.57 15.03
C TYR A 215 21.63 -18.36 13.97
N PRO A 216 21.75 -19.70 13.92
CA PRO A 216 20.87 -20.48 13.08
C PRO A 216 19.46 -20.13 13.51
N VAL A 217 18.66 -19.58 12.60
CA VAL A 217 17.22 -19.55 12.76
C VAL A 217 16.82 -21.01 12.83
N ARG A 218 16.76 -21.53 14.06
CA ARG A 218 16.31 -22.89 14.32
C ARG A 218 14.95 -22.96 13.64
N SER A 219 14.80 -23.89 12.71
CA SER A 219 13.52 -24.25 12.13
C SER A 219 12.48 -24.23 13.23
N LEU A 220 11.34 -23.59 12.99
CA LEU A 220 10.24 -23.78 13.92
C LEU A 220 10.00 -25.29 13.98
N ASP A 221 10.00 -25.82 15.19
CA ASP A 221 9.38 -27.11 15.44
C ASP A 221 7.97 -27.02 14.83
N PRO A 222 7.54 -27.92 13.94
CA PRO A 222 6.17 -27.92 13.43
C PRO A 222 5.10 -27.99 14.53
N ALA A 223 5.46 -28.40 15.76
CA ALA A 223 4.63 -28.34 16.95
C ALA A 223 4.73 -27.03 17.77
N ALA A 224 5.59 -26.07 17.37
CA ALA A 224 5.63 -24.74 17.98
C ALA A 224 4.34 -23.96 17.69
N THR A 225 3.95 -23.06 18.58
CA THR A 225 2.77 -22.20 18.38
C THR A 225 3.13 -20.88 17.69
N ARG A 226 2.15 -20.21 17.07
CA ARG A 226 2.35 -18.84 16.54
C ARG A 226 2.80 -17.84 17.60
N ALA A 227 2.42 -18.03 18.86
CA ALA A 227 2.93 -17.26 19.99
C ALA A 227 4.42 -17.52 20.27
N GLY A 228 4.87 -18.76 20.08
CA GLY A 228 6.29 -19.12 20.06
C GLY A 228 7.04 -18.42 18.92
N ALA A 229 6.47 -18.41 17.71
CA ALA A 229 7.04 -17.71 16.56
C ALA A 229 7.15 -16.20 16.77
N LEU A 230 6.10 -15.54 17.28
CA LEU A 230 6.14 -14.11 17.62
C LEU A 230 7.19 -13.78 18.71
N LYS A 231 7.38 -14.68 19.69
CA LYS A 231 8.46 -14.57 20.69
C LYS A 231 9.85 -14.75 20.06
N GLN A 232 10.01 -15.66 19.10
CA GLN A 232 11.26 -15.81 18.36
C GLN A 232 11.52 -14.60 17.47
N LEU A 233 10.51 -14.05 16.81
CA LEU A 233 10.59 -12.81 16.03
C LEU A 233 11.08 -11.64 16.90
N LYS A 234 10.50 -11.43 18.09
CA LYS A 234 10.98 -10.42 19.05
C LYS A 234 12.45 -10.67 19.45
N THR A 235 12.80 -11.92 19.75
CA THR A 235 14.18 -12.30 20.12
C THR A 235 15.18 -12.05 18.99
N PHE A 236 14.82 -12.40 17.75
CA PHE A 236 15.62 -12.16 16.55
C PHE A 236 15.84 -10.65 16.36
N VAL A 237 14.76 -9.86 16.38
CA VAL A 237 14.80 -8.41 16.24
C VAL A 237 15.67 -7.75 17.31
N THR A 238 15.52 -8.13 18.58
CA THR A 238 16.34 -7.58 19.66
C THR A 238 17.81 -7.98 19.55
N ASN A 239 18.12 -9.24 19.22
CA ASN A 239 19.49 -9.77 19.32
C ASN A 239 20.33 -9.55 18.06
N VAL A 240 19.78 -9.78 16.86
CA VAL A 240 20.51 -9.68 15.59
C VAL A 240 20.78 -8.22 15.25
N PHE A 241 19.76 -7.38 15.35
CA PHE A 241 19.87 -5.93 15.16
C PHE A 241 20.40 -5.20 16.40
N LYS A 242 20.66 -5.92 17.50
CA LYS A 242 21.21 -5.39 18.76
C LYS A 242 20.43 -4.14 19.23
N ILE A 243 19.11 -4.18 19.09
CA ILE A 243 18.22 -3.06 19.41
C ILE A 243 18.18 -2.91 20.93
N ASP A 244 18.87 -1.88 21.41
CA ASP A 244 18.73 -1.38 22.76
C ASP A 244 17.34 -0.75 22.92
N THR A 245 16.39 -1.53 23.43
CA THR A 245 14.99 -1.10 23.62
C THR A 245 14.81 -0.03 24.71
N THR A 246 15.89 0.39 25.38
CA THR A 246 15.90 1.59 26.24
C THR A 246 16.18 2.87 25.46
N LYS A 247 16.64 2.75 24.20
CA LYS A 247 16.88 3.85 23.27
C LYS A 247 15.80 3.88 22.17
N PRO A 248 15.60 5.03 21.49
CA PRO A 248 14.62 5.11 20.43
C PRO A 248 15.16 4.48 19.13
N TRP A 249 14.27 3.83 18.38
CA TRP A 249 14.57 3.11 17.14
C TRP A 249 13.41 3.14 16.16
N ILE A 250 13.71 2.90 14.88
CA ILE A 250 12.78 2.98 13.74
C ILE A 250 12.66 1.58 13.13
N SER A 251 11.44 1.09 12.94
CA SER A 251 11.21 -0.09 12.10
C SER A 251 11.04 0.30 10.64
N ASN A 252 11.46 -0.54 9.71
CA ASN A 252 11.04 -0.47 8.31
C ASN A 252 10.51 -1.85 7.87
N ASN A 253 9.36 -1.88 7.20
CA ASN A 253 8.60 -3.09 6.88
C ASN A 253 8.17 -3.07 5.41
N GLY A 254 8.69 -3.99 4.59
CA GLY A 254 8.44 -4.05 3.16
C GLY A 254 7.64 -5.29 2.76
N HIS A 255 8.29 -6.45 2.76
CA HIS A 255 7.71 -7.72 2.29
C HIS A 255 6.69 -8.34 3.24
N TYR A 256 6.67 -7.91 4.51
CA TYR A 256 5.74 -8.42 5.51
C TYR A 256 5.16 -7.28 6.33
N SER A 257 3.82 -7.24 6.39
CA SER A 257 3.05 -6.22 7.10
C SER A 257 3.05 -6.46 8.62
N TYR A 258 4.24 -6.40 9.24
CA TYR A 258 4.48 -6.61 10.67
C TYR A 258 4.57 -5.30 11.48
N HIS A 259 4.07 -4.19 10.93
CA HIS A 259 4.11 -2.85 11.53
C HIS A 259 3.58 -2.82 12.98
N HIS A 260 2.53 -3.58 13.29
CA HIS A 260 1.98 -3.69 14.64
C HIS A 260 2.93 -4.38 15.62
N TYR A 261 3.69 -5.38 15.17
CA TYR A 261 4.69 -6.06 16.01
C TYR A 261 5.86 -5.13 16.33
N ALA A 262 6.26 -4.23 15.43
CA ALA A 262 7.20 -3.16 15.77
C ALA A 262 6.66 -2.28 16.91
N GLY A 263 5.36 -1.95 16.88
CA GLY A 263 4.65 -1.30 17.98
C GLY A 263 4.74 -2.07 19.31
N GLU A 264 4.38 -3.35 19.34
CA GLU A 264 4.51 -4.26 20.50
C GLU A 264 5.95 -4.45 21.00
N PHE A 265 6.93 -4.25 20.12
CA PHE A 265 8.34 -4.37 20.45
C PHE A 265 8.94 -3.05 20.94
N GLY A 266 8.17 -1.97 20.92
CA GLY A 266 8.55 -0.67 21.47
C GLY A 266 9.19 0.29 20.47
N ALA A 267 8.94 0.12 19.17
CA ALA A 267 9.40 1.06 18.13
C ALA A 267 9.04 2.50 18.50
N THR A 268 9.93 3.44 18.19
CA THR A 268 9.69 4.88 18.38
C THR A 268 8.97 5.47 17.17
N VAL A 269 9.27 4.94 16.00
CA VAL A 269 8.71 5.32 14.70
C VAL A 269 8.39 4.03 13.94
N ILE A 270 7.25 3.97 13.28
CA ILE A 270 6.85 2.80 12.49
C ILE A 270 6.95 3.16 11.00
N GLY A 271 7.92 2.56 10.31
CA GLY A 271 8.17 2.76 8.88
C GLY A 271 7.64 1.61 8.03
N SER A 272 7.32 1.92 6.77
CA SER A 272 7.00 0.93 5.74
C SER A 272 7.84 1.18 4.50
N GLU A 273 8.33 0.13 3.87
CA GLU A 273 8.88 0.22 2.52
C GLU A 273 7.75 0.07 1.48
N VAL A 274 7.92 0.75 0.36
CA VAL A 274 7.14 0.69 -0.88
C VAL A 274 8.14 0.81 -2.04
N GLY A 275 7.75 0.39 -3.24
CA GLY A 275 8.70 0.15 -4.33
C GLY A 275 9.24 -1.29 -4.29
N GLU A 276 10.50 -1.46 -4.70
CA GLU A 276 11.24 -2.72 -4.72
C GLU A 276 10.46 -3.88 -5.39
N ASN A 277 10.18 -4.95 -4.66
CA ASN A 277 9.33 -6.07 -5.12
C ASN A 277 8.08 -6.19 -4.25
N ILE A 278 7.59 -5.05 -3.74
CA ILE A 278 6.42 -4.94 -2.88
C ILE A 278 5.25 -4.50 -3.75
N HIS A 279 4.12 -5.20 -3.67
CA HIS A 279 2.87 -4.79 -4.31
C HIS A 279 1.85 -4.33 -3.26
N ASN A 280 0.86 -3.58 -3.72
CA ASN A 280 -0.22 -2.99 -2.93
C ASN A 280 0.20 -2.06 -1.75
N TYR A 281 0.73 -0.88 -2.08
CA TYR A 281 1.12 0.12 -1.07
C TYR A 281 -0.06 0.65 -0.24
N GLN A 282 -1.29 0.54 -0.75
CA GLN A 282 -2.52 0.90 -0.01
C GLN A 282 -2.72 0.00 1.21
N MET A 283 -2.53 -1.32 1.04
CA MET A 283 -2.49 -2.26 2.15
C MET A 283 -1.36 -1.95 3.13
N GLN A 284 -0.13 -1.74 2.65
CA GLN A 284 1.02 -1.47 3.52
C GLN A 284 0.83 -0.20 4.36
N ILE A 285 0.29 0.88 3.77
CA ILE A 285 -0.09 2.09 4.50
C ILE A 285 -1.24 1.83 5.49
N SER A 286 -2.24 1.00 5.16
CA SER A 286 -3.32 0.68 6.10
C SER A 286 -2.82 -0.06 7.35
N PHE A 287 -1.80 -0.92 7.19
CA PHE A 287 -1.09 -1.56 8.30
C PHE A 287 -0.21 -0.56 9.07
N ASN A 288 0.61 0.25 8.39
CA ASN A 288 1.50 1.19 9.07
C ASN A 288 0.72 2.29 9.83
N ARG A 289 -0.14 3.04 9.14
CA ARG A 289 -0.96 4.11 9.73
C ARG A 289 -1.87 3.59 10.84
N GLY A 290 -2.42 2.38 10.68
CA GLY A 290 -3.22 1.72 11.70
C GLY A 290 -2.41 1.32 12.95
N ALA A 291 -1.21 0.76 12.77
CA ALA A 291 -0.27 0.51 13.87
C ALA A 291 0.15 1.82 14.57
N ALA A 292 0.52 2.85 13.80
CA ALA A 292 0.90 4.17 14.29
C ALA A 292 -0.20 4.79 15.17
N ARG A 293 -1.47 4.68 14.75
CA ARG A 293 -2.66 5.07 15.52
C ARG A 293 -2.88 4.19 16.76
N GLN A 294 -2.70 2.88 16.67
CA GLN A 294 -2.84 1.94 17.79
C GLN A 294 -1.82 2.21 18.92
N TYR A 295 -0.54 2.35 18.58
CA TYR A 295 0.57 2.49 19.53
C TYR A 295 0.95 3.94 19.83
N GLN A 296 0.30 4.90 19.16
CA GLN A 296 0.58 6.35 19.25
C GLN A 296 2.05 6.66 18.99
N LYS A 297 2.46 6.38 17.75
CA LYS A 297 3.80 6.60 17.21
C LYS A 297 3.70 7.43 15.92
N PRO A 298 4.67 8.31 15.62
CA PRO A 298 4.84 8.83 14.27
C PRO A 298 5.18 7.70 13.29
N TRP A 299 5.02 7.97 12.00
CA TRP A 299 5.20 6.94 10.96
C TRP A 299 5.76 7.46 9.65
N THR A 300 6.50 6.61 8.95
CA THR A 300 7.31 6.96 7.77
C THR A 300 7.11 5.98 6.61
N VAL A 301 7.50 6.41 5.40
CA VAL A 301 7.48 5.58 4.18
C VAL A 301 8.82 5.66 3.45
N CYS A 302 9.54 4.53 3.38
CA CYS A 302 10.60 4.21 2.43
C CYS A 302 10.08 4.04 1.00
N PHE A 303 10.41 4.88 0.01
CA PHE A 303 10.31 4.51 -1.40
C PHE A 303 11.65 4.00 -1.94
N SER A 304 11.67 2.72 -2.34
CA SER A 304 12.78 2.07 -3.01
C SER A 304 12.65 2.14 -4.53
N TYR A 305 13.74 2.49 -5.23
CA TYR A 305 13.77 2.55 -6.71
C TYR A 305 14.05 1.20 -7.38
N TRP A 306 14.34 0.15 -6.61
CA TRP A 306 14.46 -1.21 -7.13
C TRP A 306 13.14 -1.66 -7.76
N HIS A 307 13.20 -2.50 -8.78
CA HIS A 307 12.06 -3.22 -9.35
C HIS A 307 12.61 -4.51 -9.99
N GLY A 308 12.32 -5.68 -9.42
CA GLY A 308 13.02 -6.91 -9.78
C GLY A 308 14.52 -6.84 -9.40
N PRO A 309 15.46 -7.13 -10.32
CA PRO A 309 16.90 -7.22 -10.03
C PRO A 309 17.70 -5.92 -10.25
N VAL A 310 17.05 -4.79 -10.54
CA VAL A 310 17.70 -3.49 -10.81
C VAL A 310 16.92 -2.32 -10.22
N ALA A 311 17.61 -1.21 -9.93
CA ALA A 311 17.02 0.05 -9.52
C ALA A 311 17.12 1.12 -10.62
N THR A 312 16.29 2.15 -10.50
CA THR A 312 16.50 3.39 -11.27
C THR A 312 17.87 3.96 -10.92
N ASN A 313 18.62 4.34 -11.95
CA ASN A 313 19.93 4.95 -11.85
C ASN A 313 20.16 5.82 -13.10
N TYR A 314 20.49 7.10 -12.92
CA TYR A 314 20.76 8.05 -14.00
C TYR A 314 22.25 8.24 -14.32
N ASP A 315 23.14 7.63 -13.54
CA ASP A 315 24.60 7.69 -13.75
C ASP A 315 25.08 6.69 -14.81
N THR A 316 24.30 5.62 -15.03
CA THR A 316 24.65 4.50 -15.91
C THR A 316 23.79 4.39 -17.17
N GLY A 317 22.81 5.27 -17.35
CA GLY A 317 21.92 5.27 -18.51
C GLY A 317 20.72 6.22 -18.37
N ALA A 318 19.69 6.00 -19.19
CA ALA A 318 18.52 6.89 -19.29
C ALA A 318 17.55 6.83 -18.07
N GLY A 319 17.85 6.04 -17.03
CA GLY A 319 16.92 5.77 -15.92
C GLY A 319 15.74 4.86 -16.30
N ASN A 320 15.84 4.13 -17.41
CA ASN A 320 14.84 3.14 -17.83
C ASN A 320 14.75 1.92 -16.88
N GLN A 321 15.77 1.69 -16.05
CA GLN A 321 15.76 0.63 -15.02
C GLN A 321 14.87 1.00 -13.81
N GLY A 322 14.47 0.00 -13.01
CA GLY A 322 13.70 0.20 -11.78
C GLY A 322 12.25 0.65 -12.03
N HIS A 323 11.70 1.45 -11.13
CA HIS A 323 10.32 1.95 -11.20
C HIS A 323 10.11 3.13 -12.19
N SER A 324 8.86 3.47 -12.47
CA SER A 324 8.46 4.63 -13.28
C SER A 324 8.27 5.89 -12.43
N VAL A 325 8.56 7.05 -13.02
CA VAL A 325 8.27 8.37 -12.43
C VAL A 325 6.77 8.53 -12.13
N SER A 326 5.88 7.88 -12.91
CA SER A 326 4.44 7.82 -12.64
C SER A 326 4.13 7.11 -11.32
N LEU A 327 4.72 5.94 -11.08
CA LEU A 327 4.51 5.22 -9.83
C LEU A 327 5.08 5.99 -8.64
N PHE A 328 6.27 6.58 -8.79
CA PHE A 328 6.86 7.46 -7.78
C PHE A 328 5.92 8.63 -7.43
N LYS A 329 5.44 9.40 -8.43
CA LYS A 329 4.52 10.55 -8.24
C LYS A 329 3.21 10.15 -7.55
N ARG A 330 2.66 8.98 -7.87
CA ARG A 330 1.45 8.45 -7.21
C ARG A 330 1.73 8.00 -5.77
N SER A 331 2.86 7.35 -5.52
CA SER A 331 3.26 6.84 -4.19
C SER A 331 3.55 7.95 -3.18
N ILE A 332 4.30 8.99 -3.58
CA ILE A 332 4.57 10.16 -2.71
C ILE A 332 3.28 10.93 -2.39
N LEU A 333 2.42 11.16 -3.39
CA LEU A 333 1.13 11.84 -3.18
C LEU A 333 0.21 11.05 -2.27
N MET A 334 0.03 9.74 -2.51
CA MET A 334 -0.78 8.87 -1.67
C MET A 334 -0.27 8.87 -0.22
N SER A 335 1.04 8.79 -0.01
CA SER A 335 1.63 8.74 1.33
C SER A 335 1.47 10.06 2.10
N TYR A 336 1.66 11.20 1.43
CA TYR A 336 1.39 12.51 2.03
C TYR A 336 -0.09 12.71 2.33
N MET A 337 -0.99 12.33 1.41
CA MET A 337 -2.44 12.40 1.64
C MET A 337 -2.92 11.38 2.68
N ALA A 338 -2.20 10.28 2.92
CA ALA A 338 -2.43 9.38 4.05
C ALA A 338 -2.02 9.98 5.41
N GLY A 339 -1.15 11.01 5.41
CA GLY A 339 -0.69 11.72 6.60
C GLY A 339 0.61 11.20 7.21
N VAL A 340 1.57 10.80 6.37
CA VAL A 340 2.92 10.35 6.79
C VAL A 340 3.76 11.52 7.36
N ASP A 341 4.64 11.26 8.33
CA ASP A 341 5.58 12.26 8.85
C ASP A 341 6.80 12.47 7.93
N VAL A 342 7.35 11.38 7.38
CA VAL A 342 8.47 11.41 6.43
C VAL A 342 8.19 10.47 5.28
N PHE A 343 8.31 10.99 4.07
CA PHE A 343 8.51 10.18 2.88
C PHE A 343 10.00 10.28 2.52
N ASP A 344 10.69 9.15 2.51
CA ASP A 344 12.13 9.03 2.29
C ASP A 344 12.39 8.22 1.02
N THR A 345 13.61 8.25 0.49
CA THR A 345 13.92 7.69 -0.83
C THR A 345 15.28 7.00 -0.88
N GLU A 346 15.32 5.74 -1.29
CA GLU A 346 16.55 4.92 -1.28
C GLU A 346 17.60 5.45 -2.27
N GLY A 347 18.57 6.22 -1.78
CA GLY A 347 19.50 6.95 -2.63
C GLY A 347 18.83 8.08 -3.42
N GLY A 348 17.81 8.72 -2.83
CA GLY A 348 17.07 9.82 -3.45
C GLY A 348 17.94 10.96 -3.97
N GLY A 349 19.02 11.32 -3.24
CA GLY A 349 19.97 12.33 -3.68
C GLY A 349 20.65 11.95 -5.00
N ASN A 350 20.97 10.67 -5.20
CA ASN A 350 21.48 10.19 -6.48
C ASN A 350 20.39 10.23 -7.56
N ASN A 351 19.19 9.71 -7.25
CA ASN A 351 18.13 9.57 -8.24
C ASN A 351 17.38 10.86 -8.56
N SER A 352 17.51 11.92 -7.75
CA SER A 352 16.97 13.26 -8.03
C SER A 352 17.79 14.04 -9.06
N PHE A 353 19.03 13.62 -9.37
CA PHE A 353 19.99 14.43 -10.13
C PHE A 353 20.74 13.62 -11.19
N LEU A 354 21.05 14.27 -12.30
CA LEU A 354 21.96 13.75 -13.31
C LEU A 354 23.42 13.99 -12.87
N PRO A 355 24.41 13.21 -13.32
CA PRO A 355 25.84 13.47 -13.09
C PRO A 355 26.38 14.64 -13.95
N ILE A 356 25.54 15.65 -14.22
CA ILE A 356 25.79 16.80 -15.09
C ILE A 356 25.66 18.05 -14.23
N VAL A 357 26.68 18.92 -14.26
CA VAL A 357 26.63 20.23 -13.60
C VAL A 357 26.31 21.28 -14.65
N GLY A 358 25.17 21.96 -14.49
CA GLY A 358 24.72 22.99 -15.44
C GLY A 358 25.45 24.34 -15.25
N ASP A 359 25.19 25.29 -16.16
CA ASP A 359 25.78 26.64 -16.16
C ASP A 359 25.51 27.44 -14.86
N ASN A 360 24.51 27.04 -14.07
CA ASN A 360 24.21 27.61 -12.76
C ASN A 360 25.17 27.14 -11.64
N GLY A 361 26.02 26.13 -11.88
CA GLY A 361 26.94 25.57 -10.90
C GLY A 361 26.29 24.63 -9.88
N PHE A 362 25.22 23.93 -10.28
CA PHE A 362 24.50 22.89 -9.53
C PHE A 362 24.25 21.66 -10.42
N TYR A 363 23.92 20.51 -9.83
CA TYR A 363 23.54 19.33 -10.61
C TYR A 363 22.19 19.52 -11.32
N GLU A 364 22.09 19.08 -12.57
CA GLU A 364 20.81 19.10 -13.31
C GLU A 364 19.81 18.09 -12.72
N LEU A 365 18.53 18.47 -12.63
CA LEU A 365 17.49 17.58 -12.12
C LEU A 365 17.25 16.41 -13.08
N SER A 366 17.13 15.21 -12.52
CA SER A 366 16.59 14.05 -13.25
C SER A 366 15.05 14.18 -13.40
N PRO A 367 14.41 13.33 -14.22
CA PRO A 367 12.95 13.20 -14.22
C PRO A 367 12.32 12.94 -12.84
N HIS A 368 13.01 12.20 -11.96
CA HIS A 368 12.59 12.01 -10.57
C HIS A 368 12.81 13.27 -9.72
N GLY A 369 13.89 14.03 -9.93
CA GLY A 369 14.10 15.32 -9.27
C GLY A 369 13.06 16.38 -9.66
N VAL A 370 12.66 16.42 -10.93
CA VAL A 370 11.56 17.26 -11.41
C VAL A 370 10.25 16.86 -10.73
N ALA A 371 9.92 15.56 -10.68
CA ALA A 371 8.75 15.06 -9.97
C ALA A 371 8.74 15.40 -8.47
N THR A 372 9.89 15.29 -7.80
CA THR A 372 10.07 15.73 -6.41
C THR A 372 9.83 17.24 -6.30
N GLN A 373 10.38 18.07 -7.19
CA GLN A 373 10.18 19.52 -7.16
C GLN A 373 8.70 19.91 -7.39
N GLU A 374 8.00 19.25 -8.31
CA GLU A 374 6.56 19.42 -8.52
C GLU A 374 5.77 19.10 -7.24
N PHE A 375 6.05 17.96 -6.61
CA PHE A 375 5.43 17.57 -5.36
C PHE A 375 5.74 18.55 -4.22
N MET A 376 6.99 19.01 -4.08
CA MET A 376 7.37 19.96 -3.02
C MET A 376 6.70 21.33 -3.21
N LYS A 377 6.50 21.81 -4.45
CA LYS A 377 5.67 23.00 -4.72
C LYS A 377 4.22 22.80 -4.29
N PHE A 378 3.64 21.63 -4.56
CA PHE A 378 2.29 21.26 -4.10
C PHE A 378 2.21 21.22 -2.56
N GLN A 379 3.15 20.54 -1.92
CA GLN A 379 3.22 20.38 -0.46
C GLN A 379 3.37 21.74 0.23
N LYS A 380 4.29 22.59 -0.24
CA LYS A 380 4.53 23.95 0.28
C LYS A 380 3.27 24.83 0.19
N SER A 381 2.51 24.66 -0.89
CA SER A 381 1.24 25.38 -1.14
C SER A 381 0.05 24.83 -0.34
N ASN A 382 0.11 23.56 0.09
CA ASN A 382 -1.00 22.83 0.74
C ASN A 382 -0.58 22.17 2.06
N SER A 383 0.38 22.76 2.79
CA SER A 383 1.11 22.12 3.92
C SER A 383 0.25 21.59 5.07
N ASN A 384 -1.01 22.01 5.15
CA ASN A 384 -2.03 21.41 6.01
C ASN A 384 -3.15 20.77 5.16
N ILE A 385 -2.95 19.51 4.78
CA ILE A 385 -3.97 18.64 4.15
C ILE A 385 -4.98 18.04 5.14
N GLY A 386 -4.97 18.46 6.41
CA GLY A 386 -5.93 18.02 7.42
C GLY A 386 -5.57 16.68 8.07
N VAL A 387 -6.55 15.76 8.11
CA VAL A 387 -6.40 14.38 8.63
C VAL A 387 -7.08 13.40 7.69
N ASN A 388 -6.36 12.33 7.32
CA ASN A 388 -6.88 11.27 6.46
C ASN A 388 -7.96 10.44 7.15
N TYR A 389 -9.07 10.21 6.44
CA TYR A 389 -10.30 9.67 7.00
C TYR A 389 -10.55 8.21 6.63
N THR A 390 -10.35 7.30 7.59
CA THR A 390 -10.53 5.86 7.44
C THR A 390 -11.55 5.31 8.45
N PRO A 391 -12.86 5.50 8.23
CA PRO A 391 -13.92 5.19 9.20
C PRO A 391 -14.10 3.69 9.56
N VAL A 392 -13.40 2.78 8.89
CA VAL A 392 -13.51 1.33 9.13
C VAL A 392 -12.18 0.77 9.61
N GLY A 393 -12.12 0.37 10.88
CA GLY A 393 -10.98 -0.35 11.45
C GLY A 393 -11.10 -1.85 11.21
N ILE A 394 -10.16 -2.44 10.49
CA ILE A 394 -10.03 -3.89 10.33
C ILE A 394 -9.31 -4.43 11.57
N ILE A 395 -10.00 -5.26 12.35
CA ILE A 395 -9.46 -5.89 13.54
C ILE A 395 -8.87 -7.25 13.17
N LEU A 396 -7.56 -7.36 13.28
CA LEU A 396 -6.75 -8.50 12.87
C LEU A 396 -6.36 -9.38 14.09
N ASP A 397 -6.27 -10.69 13.85
CA ASP A 397 -5.68 -11.66 14.80
C ASP A 397 -4.31 -11.21 15.30
N TYR A 398 -4.10 -11.25 16.62
CA TYR A 398 -2.83 -10.87 17.24
C TYR A 398 -1.65 -11.75 16.77
N TYR A 399 -1.93 -12.97 16.31
CA TYR A 399 -0.94 -13.90 15.78
C TYR A 399 -1.07 -14.08 14.26
N HIS A 400 -1.52 -13.05 13.53
CA HIS A 400 -1.74 -13.07 12.08
C HIS A 400 -0.51 -13.56 11.29
N GLY A 401 0.68 -13.05 11.62
CA GLY A 401 1.94 -13.43 10.96
C GLY A 401 1.91 -13.27 9.44
N THR A 402 1.13 -12.30 8.93
CA THR A 402 0.71 -12.24 7.53
C THR A 402 1.88 -12.20 6.55
N TYR A 403 1.77 -13.04 5.53
CA TYR A 403 2.72 -13.20 4.43
C TYR A 403 2.14 -12.56 3.16
N ALA A 404 2.92 -11.72 2.45
CA ALA A 404 2.39 -10.85 1.39
C ALA A 404 2.96 -11.04 -0.03
N ARG A 405 3.74 -12.10 -0.29
CA ARG A 405 4.48 -12.29 -1.56
C ARG A 405 4.12 -13.59 -2.29
N ASP A 406 3.02 -13.61 -3.06
CA ASP A 406 2.75 -14.75 -3.96
C ASP A 406 3.96 -15.01 -4.89
N GLY A 407 4.36 -16.27 -5.04
CA GLY A 407 5.50 -16.69 -5.87
C GLY A 407 6.74 -17.20 -5.13
N VAL A 408 6.86 -16.99 -3.80
CA VAL A 408 7.96 -17.53 -2.98
C VAL A 408 7.44 -18.50 -1.91
N GLY A 409 6.96 -19.66 -2.37
CA GLY A 409 6.47 -20.74 -1.49
C GLY A 409 4.95 -20.78 -1.32
N SER A 410 4.49 -21.39 -0.22
CA SER A 410 3.06 -21.58 0.09
C SER A 410 2.54 -20.52 1.06
N LYS A 411 1.22 -20.27 1.03
CA LYS A 411 0.56 -19.27 1.89
C LYS A 411 0.61 -19.72 3.35
N ALA A 412 1.55 -19.16 4.10
CA ALA A 412 1.86 -19.56 5.47
C ALA A 412 2.19 -18.35 6.35
N ALA A 413 1.54 -18.24 7.51
CA ALA A 413 1.83 -17.20 8.49
C ALA A 413 3.22 -17.42 9.09
N PHE A 414 3.98 -16.35 9.33
CA PHE A 414 5.40 -16.39 9.69
C PHE A 414 6.26 -17.26 8.75
N ASN A 415 5.84 -17.46 7.50
CA ASN A 415 6.44 -18.40 6.54
C ASN A 415 6.54 -19.87 7.02
N GLY A 416 5.71 -20.28 8.00
CA GLY A 416 5.73 -21.64 8.56
C GLY A 416 4.36 -22.23 8.95
N PHE A 417 3.35 -21.41 9.22
CA PHE A 417 2.01 -21.88 9.59
C PHE A 417 1.05 -21.81 8.40
N THR A 418 0.85 -22.94 7.71
CA THR A 418 -0.14 -23.10 6.62
C THR A 418 -1.44 -22.38 6.94
N TYR A 419 -1.90 -21.52 6.02
CA TYR A 419 -3.11 -20.71 6.21
C TYR A 419 -4.36 -21.58 6.45
N GLY A 420 -4.97 -21.42 7.62
CA GLY A 420 -6.28 -21.96 7.95
C GLY A 420 -7.42 -21.07 7.45
N PRO A 421 -8.69 -21.40 7.78
CA PRO A 421 -9.85 -20.63 7.33
C PRO A 421 -9.78 -19.13 7.67
N GLY A 422 -9.34 -18.76 8.89
CA GLY A 422 -9.21 -17.36 9.31
C GLY A 422 -8.13 -16.57 8.56
N ASP A 423 -7.01 -17.21 8.22
CA ASP A 423 -5.95 -16.57 7.44
C ASP A 423 -6.41 -16.34 5.98
N ASN A 424 -7.12 -17.32 5.41
CA ASN A 424 -7.73 -17.19 4.09
C ASN A 424 -8.86 -16.13 4.06
N MET A 425 -9.61 -15.97 5.16
CA MET A 425 -10.57 -14.87 5.34
C MET A 425 -9.86 -13.50 5.31
N THR A 426 -8.73 -13.38 6.01
CA THR A 426 -7.88 -12.19 6.01
C THR A 426 -7.37 -11.88 4.60
N TRP A 427 -6.76 -12.86 3.95
CA TRP A 427 -6.27 -12.76 2.57
C TRP A 427 -7.36 -12.29 1.61
N SER A 428 -8.54 -12.90 1.70
CA SER A 428 -9.68 -12.60 0.83
C SER A 428 -10.27 -11.21 1.08
N LEU A 429 -10.25 -10.71 2.33
CA LEU A 429 -10.67 -9.34 2.66
C LEU A 429 -9.76 -8.30 2.01
N TYR A 430 -8.45 -8.39 2.19
CA TYR A 430 -7.55 -7.38 1.61
C TYR A 430 -7.58 -7.40 0.08
N ASN A 431 -7.71 -8.57 -0.56
CA ASN A 431 -7.90 -8.66 -2.01
C ASN A 431 -9.29 -8.20 -2.49
N LEU A 432 -10.29 -8.08 -1.60
CA LEU A 432 -11.60 -7.49 -1.89
C LEU A 432 -11.56 -5.94 -1.80
N LEU A 433 -10.77 -5.40 -0.87
CA LEU A 433 -10.55 -3.96 -0.72
C LEU A 433 -9.66 -3.42 -1.84
N TRP A 434 -8.54 -4.11 -2.07
CA TRP A 434 -7.50 -3.73 -3.02
C TRP A 434 -7.16 -4.93 -3.91
N PRO A 435 -7.73 -5.01 -5.13
CA PRO A 435 -7.48 -6.13 -6.03
C PRO A 435 -5.98 -6.30 -6.33
N GLY A 436 -5.47 -7.51 -6.11
CA GLY A 436 -4.03 -7.82 -6.23
C GLY A 436 -3.21 -7.58 -4.96
N ALA A 437 -3.84 -7.43 -3.79
CA ALA A 437 -3.21 -7.08 -2.49
C ALA A 437 -1.93 -7.85 -2.11
N TRP A 438 -1.73 -9.05 -2.66
CA TRP A 438 -0.67 -9.98 -2.28
C TRP A 438 0.12 -10.53 -3.47
N THR A 439 -0.20 -10.08 -4.69
CA THR A 439 0.31 -10.64 -5.93
C THR A 439 1.38 -9.74 -6.52
N THR A 440 2.65 -10.10 -6.31
CA THR A 440 3.77 -9.46 -6.99
C THR A 440 3.82 -9.89 -8.45
N THR A 441 4.01 -8.96 -9.37
CA THR A 441 4.21 -9.25 -10.81
C THR A 441 5.47 -8.55 -11.31
N ASN A 442 6.03 -9.01 -12.45
CA ASN A 442 7.21 -8.38 -13.09
C ASN A 442 6.85 -7.05 -13.81
N ASN A 443 5.84 -6.36 -13.32
CA ASN A 443 5.25 -5.15 -13.86
C ASN A 443 4.65 -4.34 -12.69
N GLU A 444 4.59 -3.02 -12.85
CA GLU A 444 4.03 -2.10 -11.85
C GLU A 444 2.52 -2.28 -11.63
N VAL A 445 1.82 -3.02 -12.49
CA VAL A 445 0.40 -3.36 -12.30
C VAL A 445 0.21 -4.10 -10.97
N GLY A 446 -0.60 -3.50 -10.08
CA GLY A 446 -0.88 -4.00 -8.73
C GLY A 446 -0.01 -3.41 -7.61
N THR A 447 1.02 -2.62 -7.92
CA THR A 447 1.77 -1.83 -6.91
C THR A 447 0.86 -0.81 -6.23
N LEU A 448 0.08 -0.10 -7.05
CA LEU A 448 -1.13 0.63 -6.68
C LEU A 448 -2.29 0.11 -7.53
N THR A 449 -3.51 0.12 -6.98
CA THR A 449 -4.70 -0.46 -7.60
C THR A 449 -5.90 0.47 -7.49
N ASN A 450 -6.66 0.60 -8.58
CA ASN A 450 -7.96 1.27 -8.57
C ASN A 450 -8.95 0.41 -7.76
N ASN A 451 -9.85 1.04 -7.01
CA ASN A 451 -10.82 0.28 -6.23
C ASN A 451 -12.14 1.02 -5.97
N GLY A 452 -13.25 0.30 -6.12
CA GLY A 452 -14.61 0.79 -5.88
C GLY A 452 -15.05 0.84 -4.41
N MET A 453 -14.12 0.81 -3.45
CA MET A 453 -14.42 0.97 -2.01
C MET A 453 -13.77 2.20 -1.38
N GLY A 454 -12.68 2.70 -1.95
CA GLY A 454 -11.81 3.73 -1.40
C GLY A 454 -10.87 3.23 -0.31
N ASP A 455 -9.78 3.98 -0.08
CA ASP A 455 -8.75 3.61 0.89
C ASP A 455 -9.15 4.01 2.33
N TYR A 456 -10.42 3.78 2.67
CA TYR A 456 -11.12 4.22 3.89
C TYR A 456 -10.92 3.29 5.09
N PHE A 457 -9.81 2.54 5.09
CA PHE A 457 -9.56 1.41 5.98
C PHE A 457 -8.20 1.53 6.68
N ASP A 458 -8.16 1.20 7.98
CA ASP A 458 -6.94 0.99 8.76
C ASP A 458 -6.92 -0.45 9.29
N THR A 459 -5.72 -1.00 9.52
CA THR A 459 -5.55 -2.28 10.20
C THR A 459 -5.13 -2.07 11.66
N LEU A 460 -5.79 -2.75 12.60
CA LEU A 460 -5.47 -2.77 14.03
C LEU A 460 -5.36 -4.23 14.49
N LEU A 461 -4.57 -4.53 15.51
CA LEU A 461 -4.64 -5.84 16.18
C LEU A 461 -5.80 -5.87 17.18
N GLN A 462 -6.34 -7.06 17.45
CA GLN A 462 -7.39 -7.32 18.44
C GLN A 462 -7.11 -6.79 19.86
N ASN A 463 -5.84 -6.58 20.22
CA ASN A 463 -5.46 -6.05 21.53
C ASN A 463 -5.52 -4.50 21.61
N ALA A 464 -5.92 -3.80 20.53
CA ALA A 464 -5.99 -2.35 20.49
C ALA A 464 -6.82 -1.75 21.65
N PRO A 465 -6.36 -0.65 22.26
CA PRO A 465 -6.97 -0.09 23.48
C PRO A 465 -8.31 0.59 23.18
N GLN A 466 -9.21 0.61 24.17
CA GLN A 466 -10.57 1.16 24.02
C GLN A 466 -10.61 2.56 23.39
N LYS A 467 -9.67 3.44 23.79
CA LYS A 467 -9.59 4.82 23.26
C LYS A 467 -9.35 4.87 21.74
N VAL A 468 -8.64 3.89 21.18
CA VAL A 468 -8.42 3.78 19.72
C VAL A 468 -9.66 3.20 19.06
N LEU A 469 -10.15 2.05 19.55
CA LEU A 469 -11.36 1.39 19.02
C LEU A 469 -12.54 2.37 18.91
N ASN A 470 -12.79 3.16 19.97
CA ASN A 470 -13.88 4.14 20.04
C ASN A 470 -13.81 5.29 19.03
N THR A 471 -12.69 5.50 18.34
CA THR A 471 -12.58 6.55 17.31
C THR A 471 -13.02 6.10 15.91
N TYR A 472 -13.17 4.79 15.68
CA TYR A 472 -13.62 4.25 14.40
C TYR A 472 -15.14 4.04 14.40
N PRO A 473 -15.91 4.71 13.50
CA PRO A 473 -17.36 4.52 13.37
C PRO A 473 -17.79 3.07 13.12
N ALA A 474 -16.95 2.25 12.48
CA ALA A 474 -17.15 0.81 12.37
C ALA A 474 -15.85 0.01 12.56
N LEU A 475 -16.00 -1.22 13.07
CA LEU A 475 -14.93 -2.21 13.21
C LEU A 475 -15.33 -3.54 12.56
N VAL A 476 -14.41 -4.20 11.87
CA VAL A 476 -14.64 -5.46 11.15
C VAL A 476 -13.58 -6.49 11.57
N LEU A 477 -13.98 -7.60 12.19
CA LEU A 477 -13.03 -8.63 12.61
C LEU A 477 -12.63 -9.56 11.46
N THR A 478 -11.35 -9.92 11.39
CA THR A 478 -10.79 -10.87 10.42
C THR A 478 -9.59 -11.64 11.00
N GLY A 479 -9.32 -12.84 10.50
CA GLY A 479 -8.27 -13.72 11.02
C GLY A 479 -8.79 -14.79 11.97
N ASN A 480 -7.89 -15.58 12.54
CA ASN A 480 -8.20 -16.57 13.58
C ASN A 480 -8.33 -15.92 14.97
N VAL A 481 -9.07 -14.81 15.06
CA VAL A 481 -9.19 -13.97 16.25
C VAL A 481 -9.71 -14.77 17.45
N GLN A 482 -8.89 -14.89 18.49
CA GLN A 482 -9.25 -15.51 19.78
C GLN A 482 -9.12 -14.46 20.89
N LEU A 483 -10.25 -14.06 21.46
CA LEU A 483 -10.35 -12.94 22.40
C LEU A 483 -10.40 -13.41 23.86
N SER A 484 -9.51 -12.88 24.68
CA SER A 484 -9.61 -12.95 26.14
C SER A 484 -10.85 -12.20 26.66
N ASP A 485 -11.27 -12.46 27.90
CA ASP A 485 -12.47 -11.82 28.47
C ASP A 485 -12.37 -10.29 28.53
N ALA A 486 -11.17 -9.76 28.76
CA ALA A 486 -10.90 -8.33 28.72
C ALA A 486 -11.05 -7.74 27.31
N GLU A 487 -10.71 -8.49 26.25
CA GLU A 487 -10.90 -8.07 24.86
C GLU A 487 -12.37 -8.14 24.44
N LYS A 488 -13.07 -9.24 24.76
CA LYS A 488 -14.52 -9.37 24.53
C LYS A 488 -15.29 -8.25 25.23
N ALA A 489 -14.88 -7.88 26.45
CA ALA A 489 -15.44 -6.71 27.15
C ALA A 489 -15.22 -5.39 26.36
N ARG A 490 -14.02 -5.15 25.80
CA ARG A 490 -13.79 -3.93 24.98
C ARG A 490 -14.68 -3.83 23.76
N TYR A 491 -14.91 -4.94 23.06
CA TYR A 491 -15.78 -4.97 21.87
C TYR A 491 -17.27 -4.81 22.22
N ARG A 492 -17.71 -5.31 23.38
CA ARG A 492 -19.05 -5.01 23.94
C ARG A 492 -19.20 -3.52 24.22
N THR A 493 -18.28 -2.97 25.02
CA THR A 493 -18.28 -1.54 25.39
C THR A 493 -18.22 -0.62 24.16
N TYR A 494 -17.46 -0.99 23.12
CA TYR A 494 -17.42 -0.28 21.84
C TYR A 494 -18.80 -0.22 21.16
N ALA A 495 -19.48 -1.37 21.01
CA ALA A 495 -20.81 -1.43 20.41
C ALA A 495 -21.84 -0.66 21.26
N GLU A 496 -21.86 -0.89 22.58
CA GLU A 496 -22.75 -0.21 23.53
C GLU A 496 -22.64 1.31 23.50
N GLN A 497 -21.43 1.85 23.29
CA GLN A 497 -21.17 3.29 23.29
C GLN A 497 -21.54 4.00 21.97
N GLY A 498 -21.72 3.26 20.86
CA GLY A 498 -22.14 3.82 19.57
C GLY A 498 -21.55 3.15 18.32
N GLY A 499 -20.57 2.27 18.48
CA GLY A 499 -19.86 1.64 17.35
C GLY A 499 -20.72 0.69 16.51
N THR A 500 -20.35 0.52 15.23
CA THR A 500 -20.82 -0.62 14.42
C THR A 500 -19.78 -1.73 14.47
N LEU A 501 -20.08 -2.83 15.16
CA LEU A 501 -19.22 -4.02 15.18
C LEU A 501 -19.69 -5.03 14.12
N VAL A 502 -18.81 -5.45 13.20
CA VAL A 502 -19.11 -6.43 12.16
C VAL A 502 -18.39 -7.74 12.44
N LEU A 503 -19.16 -8.81 12.59
CA LEU A 503 -18.71 -10.14 12.97
C LEU A 503 -19.09 -11.16 11.90
N ASN A 504 -18.12 -11.95 11.43
CA ASN A 504 -18.41 -13.22 10.78
C ASN A 504 -19.00 -14.21 11.81
N THR A 505 -19.80 -15.17 11.37
CA THR A 505 -20.40 -16.20 12.25
C THR A 505 -19.38 -16.98 13.08
N ALA A 506 -18.16 -17.17 12.59
CA ALA A 506 -17.08 -17.85 13.31
C ALA A 506 -16.73 -17.21 14.68
N TYR A 507 -17.08 -15.94 14.90
CA TYR A 507 -16.81 -15.23 16.16
C TYR A 507 -17.99 -15.27 17.15
N ILE A 508 -19.15 -15.81 16.78
CA ILE A 508 -20.38 -15.74 17.61
C ILE A 508 -20.29 -16.61 18.87
N SER A 509 -19.47 -17.66 18.88
CA SER A 509 -19.14 -18.40 20.11
C SER A 509 -18.45 -17.55 21.19
N GLN A 510 -17.81 -16.44 20.80
CA GLN A 510 -17.16 -15.48 21.71
C GLN A 510 -18.12 -14.37 22.17
N PHE A 511 -19.23 -14.18 21.45
CA PHE A 511 -20.29 -13.20 21.71
C PHE A 511 -21.69 -13.83 21.57
N PRO A 512 -22.05 -14.86 22.37
CA PRO A 512 -23.32 -15.56 22.25
C PRO A 512 -24.54 -14.63 22.41
N GLU A 513 -24.38 -13.52 23.15
CA GLU A 513 -25.39 -12.46 23.27
C GLU A 513 -25.72 -11.73 21.95
N TYR A 514 -24.93 -11.91 20.89
CA TYR A 514 -25.17 -11.37 19.54
C TYR A 514 -25.66 -12.42 18.54
N GLN A 515 -25.90 -13.66 18.96
CA GLN A 515 -26.51 -14.69 18.12
C GLN A 515 -27.93 -14.30 17.69
N GLY A 516 -28.27 -14.60 16.44
CA GLY A 516 -29.60 -14.36 15.86
C GLY A 516 -29.78 -15.09 14.53
N GLU A 517 -31.02 -15.09 14.01
CA GLU A 517 -31.33 -15.74 12.73
C GLU A 517 -30.83 -14.89 11.54
N LEU A 518 -30.06 -15.53 10.66
CA LEU A 518 -29.48 -14.90 9.47
C LEU A 518 -30.48 -14.96 8.32
N GLY A 519 -31.07 -13.82 7.97
CA GLY A 519 -32.05 -13.72 6.88
C GLY A 519 -31.45 -13.97 5.48
N ALA A 520 -32.25 -13.80 4.43
CA ALA A 520 -31.90 -14.19 3.05
C ALA A 520 -30.54 -13.69 2.51
N GLY A 521 -30.04 -12.55 3.00
CA GLY A 521 -28.69 -12.06 2.70
C GLY A 521 -27.54 -12.74 3.46
N ARG A 522 -27.82 -13.80 4.23
CA ARG A 522 -26.96 -14.37 5.29
C ARG A 522 -26.44 -13.26 6.22
N ARG A 523 -27.35 -12.41 6.71
CA ARG A 523 -27.08 -11.27 7.60
C ARG A 523 -28.13 -11.18 8.71
N TYR A 524 -27.67 -10.78 9.90
CA TYR A 524 -28.45 -10.42 11.08
C TYR A 524 -27.91 -9.09 11.62
N GLU A 525 -28.75 -8.28 12.25
CA GLU A 525 -28.34 -7.01 12.85
C GLU A 525 -29.07 -6.81 14.18
N LYS A 526 -28.32 -6.36 15.19
CA LYS A 526 -28.81 -6.13 16.55
C LYS A 526 -28.35 -4.76 17.05
N THR A 527 -29.30 -3.94 17.49
CA THR A 527 -29.01 -2.71 18.23
C THR A 527 -28.44 -3.06 19.61
N VAL A 528 -27.33 -2.44 19.99
CA VAL A 528 -26.62 -2.71 21.25
C VAL A 528 -26.24 -1.36 21.88
N GLY A 529 -26.90 -0.99 22.98
CA GLY A 529 -26.77 0.34 23.57
C GLY A 529 -27.12 1.44 22.57
N LYS A 530 -26.13 2.27 22.22
CA LYS A 530 -26.23 3.33 21.19
C LYS A 530 -25.79 2.87 19.80
N GLY A 531 -25.06 1.77 19.69
CA GLY A 531 -24.50 1.24 18.45
C GLY A 531 -25.20 -0.01 17.96
N ARG A 532 -24.50 -0.82 17.17
CA ARG A 532 -25.04 -2.03 16.56
C ARG A 532 -23.99 -3.11 16.31
N VAL A 533 -24.45 -4.35 16.27
CA VAL A 533 -23.68 -5.51 15.82
C VAL A 533 -24.30 -6.05 14.54
N ILE A 534 -23.50 -6.25 13.50
CA ILE A 534 -23.87 -6.91 12.25
C ILE A 534 -23.20 -8.28 12.24
N VAL A 535 -23.98 -9.35 12.16
CA VAL A 535 -23.49 -10.73 12.02
C VAL A 535 -23.72 -11.17 10.58
N TYR A 536 -22.72 -11.79 9.94
CA TYR A 536 -22.82 -12.13 8.52
C TYR A 536 -22.11 -13.42 8.10
N GLY A 537 -22.56 -13.96 6.96
CA GLY A 537 -21.89 -14.99 6.20
C GLY A 537 -22.04 -16.40 6.76
N ASP A 538 -21.13 -17.26 6.30
CA ASP A 538 -20.81 -18.56 6.88
C ASP A 538 -19.38 -18.50 7.45
N ASP A 539 -18.98 -19.47 8.27
CA ASP A 539 -17.74 -19.40 9.03
C ASP A 539 -16.50 -19.17 8.12
N TYR A 540 -15.80 -18.07 8.41
CA TYR A 540 -14.65 -17.55 7.67
C TYR A 540 -14.90 -17.21 6.19
N LYS A 541 -16.16 -17.00 5.77
CA LYS A 541 -16.52 -16.58 4.40
C LYS A 541 -16.78 -15.07 4.31
N ILE A 542 -16.25 -14.45 3.25
CA ILE A 542 -16.34 -12.99 3.00
C ILE A 542 -17.28 -12.61 1.86
N ASP A 543 -17.93 -13.58 1.20
CA ASP A 543 -18.80 -13.39 0.04
C ASP A 543 -20.01 -12.49 0.32
N LYS A 544 -20.40 -12.36 1.59
CA LYS A 544 -21.46 -11.48 2.09
C LYS A 544 -20.95 -10.17 2.72
N LEU A 545 -19.62 -9.96 2.78
CA LEU A 545 -19.02 -8.78 3.41
C LEU A 545 -19.03 -7.55 2.50
N ALA A 546 -18.83 -7.71 1.18
CA ALA A 546 -18.72 -6.59 0.25
C ALA A 546 -19.94 -5.62 0.26
N PRO A 547 -21.21 -6.08 0.35
CA PRO A 547 -22.36 -5.19 0.51
C PRO A 547 -22.36 -4.43 1.84
N ILE A 548 -21.86 -5.06 2.92
CA ILE A 548 -21.78 -4.44 4.25
C ILE A 548 -20.72 -3.34 4.23
N LEU A 549 -19.52 -3.60 3.70
CA LEU A 549 -18.47 -2.58 3.58
C LEU A 549 -18.94 -1.35 2.77
N ARG A 550 -19.66 -1.57 1.66
CA ARG A 550 -20.27 -0.49 0.86
C ARG A 550 -21.34 0.29 1.62
N GLU A 551 -22.13 -0.36 2.49
CA GLU A 551 -23.04 0.35 3.39
C GLU A 551 -22.28 1.24 4.38
N LEU A 552 -21.22 0.74 5.01
CA LEU A 552 -20.42 1.50 5.98
C LEU A 552 -19.74 2.70 5.31
N VAL A 553 -19.09 2.50 4.15
CA VAL A 553 -18.48 3.58 3.37
C VAL A 553 -19.54 4.62 2.99
N SER A 554 -20.67 4.22 2.40
CA SER A 554 -21.74 5.15 2.03
C SER A 554 -22.49 5.78 3.22
N ARG A 555 -22.25 5.33 4.45
CA ARG A 555 -22.84 5.88 5.69
C ARG A 555 -21.91 6.89 6.38
N TYR A 556 -20.61 6.69 6.31
CA TYR A 556 -19.62 7.50 7.04
C TYR A 556 -18.81 8.44 6.15
N VAL A 557 -18.54 8.06 4.90
CA VAL A 557 -17.82 8.90 3.93
C VAL A 557 -18.82 9.80 3.20
N PRO A 558 -18.68 11.14 3.24
CA PRO A 558 -19.69 12.07 2.70
C PRO A 558 -19.49 12.36 1.21
N ILE A 559 -19.02 11.39 0.42
CA ILE A 559 -18.93 11.49 -1.04
C ILE A 559 -19.36 10.19 -1.71
N LYS A 560 -19.75 10.30 -2.99
CA LYS A 560 -19.85 9.18 -3.93
C LYS A 560 -19.01 9.50 -5.16
N VAL A 561 -18.11 8.58 -5.52
CA VAL A 561 -17.24 8.68 -6.70
C VAL A 561 -17.74 7.72 -7.78
N SER A 562 -17.77 8.16 -9.03
CA SER A 562 -18.21 7.34 -10.17
C SER A 562 -17.05 6.59 -10.83
N GLY A 563 -17.27 5.35 -11.22
CA GLY A 563 -16.28 4.53 -11.92
C GLY A 563 -15.28 3.87 -10.97
N ASP A 564 -14.28 3.22 -11.54
CA ASP A 564 -13.24 2.52 -10.80
C ASP A 564 -11.97 3.38 -10.73
N ILE A 565 -11.65 3.92 -9.56
CA ILE A 565 -10.48 4.77 -9.32
C ILE A 565 -10.08 4.70 -7.84
N GLN A 566 -8.78 4.78 -7.53
CA GLN A 566 -8.34 4.94 -6.14
C GLN A 566 -8.81 6.29 -5.59
N GLN A 567 -9.33 6.30 -4.36
CA GLN A 567 -9.91 7.48 -3.74
C GLN A 567 -9.56 7.57 -2.24
N MET A 568 -9.28 8.78 -1.77
CA MET A 568 -8.99 9.10 -0.36
C MET A 568 -9.70 10.39 0.05
N VAL A 569 -10.06 10.53 1.32
CA VAL A 569 -10.69 11.75 1.87
C VAL A 569 -9.91 12.25 3.07
N ASN A 570 -9.69 13.56 3.14
CA ASN A 570 -9.10 14.21 4.31
C ASN A 570 -9.96 15.40 4.78
N PHE A 571 -10.03 15.63 6.09
CA PHE A 571 -10.77 16.75 6.67
C PHE A 571 -9.88 17.74 7.41
N LYS A 572 -10.22 19.02 7.28
CA LYS A 572 -9.88 20.11 8.22
C LYS A 572 -11.08 21.05 8.33
N ASP A 573 -11.07 21.99 9.27
CA ASP A 573 -12.17 22.94 9.40
C ASP A 573 -12.41 23.74 8.09
N GLY A 574 -13.66 23.76 7.64
CA GLY A 574 -14.13 24.41 6.42
C GLY A 574 -13.71 23.75 5.09
N VAL A 575 -12.96 22.64 5.12
CA VAL A 575 -12.40 22.01 3.91
C VAL A 575 -12.36 20.49 3.99
N MET A 576 -12.85 19.84 2.93
CA MET A 576 -12.63 18.43 2.65
C MET A 576 -11.74 18.31 1.41
N TYR A 577 -10.65 17.53 1.49
CA TYR A 577 -9.90 17.11 0.32
C TYR A 577 -10.40 15.75 -0.17
N VAL A 578 -10.49 15.58 -1.49
CA VAL A 578 -10.71 14.28 -2.14
C VAL A 578 -9.56 14.02 -3.10
N THR A 579 -8.71 13.06 -2.77
CA THR A 579 -7.64 12.59 -3.66
C THR A 579 -8.23 11.52 -4.58
N LEU A 580 -7.92 11.61 -5.87
CA LEU A 580 -8.27 10.64 -6.90
C LEU A 580 -6.97 10.24 -7.61
N ILE A 581 -6.67 8.94 -7.68
CA ILE A 581 -5.47 8.43 -8.35
C ILE A 581 -5.89 7.37 -9.38
N ASN A 582 -5.52 7.59 -10.64
CA ASN A 582 -5.77 6.63 -11.71
C ASN A 582 -4.57 5.70 -11.86
N ASN A 583 -4.72 4.47 -11.39
CA ASN A 583 -3.68 3.45 -11.48
C ASN A 583 -3.71 2.63 -12.78
N ASP A 584 -4.60 2.94 -13.73
CA ASP A 584 -4.65 2.25 -15.02
C ASP A 584 -3.75 2.94 -16.05
N GLY A 585 -3.31 2.16 -17.05
CA GLY A 585 -2.74 2.67 -18.28
C GLY A 585 -1.32 3.21 -18.17
N VAL A 586 -0.58 2.83 -17.13
CA VAL A 586 0.88 2.85 -17.13
C VAL A 586 1.38 1.45 -16.80
N THR A 587 2.30 0.94 -17.61
CA THR A 587 2.98 -0.35 -17.38
C THR A 587 4.47 -0.22 -17.65
N LYS A 588 5.29 -0.80 -16.78
CA LYS A 588 6.76 -0.81 -16.91
C LYS A 588 7.28 -2.12 -16.32
N THR A 589 8.31 -2.73 -16.91
CA THR A 589 9.05 -3.85 -16.32
C THR A 589 10.27 -3.32 -15.53
N SER A 590 11.16 -4.21 -15.10
CA SER A 590 12.45 -3.83 -14.49
C SER A 590 13.40 -3.05 -15.42
N TYR A 591 13.25 -3.20 -16.74
CA TYR A 591 14.24 -2.74 -17.75
C TYR A 591 13.65 -1.92 -18.91
N ASP A 592 12.34 -2.04 -19.17
CA ASP A 592 11.68 -1.37 -20.28
C ASP A 592 11.27 0.08 -19.94
N GLU A 593 11.12 0.92 -20.97
CA GLU A 593 10.51 2.24 -20.80
C GLU A 593 9.02 2.13 -20.40
N PRO A 594 8.48 3.08 -19.62
CA PRO A 594 7.07 3.06 -19.22
C PRO A 594 6.15 3.31 -20.42
N VAL A 595 5.25 2.36 -20.69
CA VAL A 595 4.22 2.47 -21.72
C VAL A 595 2.98 3.14 -21.14
N ILE A 596 2.47 4.17 -21.83
CA ILE A 596 1.26 4.93 -21.43
C ILE A 596 0.11 4.63 -22.40
N ASP A 597 -0.96 4.04 -21.90
CA ASP A 597 -2.21 3.81 -22.63
C ASP A 597 -3.14 5.02 -22.48
N HIS A 598 -3.04 5.95 -23.44
CA HIS A 598 -3.92 7.11 -23.56
C HIS A 598 -5.40 6.76 -23.78
N GLY A 599 -5.78 5.49 -23.92
CA GLY A 599 -7.18 5.04 -23.82
C GLY A 599 -7.74 5.01 -22.39
N LYS A 600 -6.90 5.18 -21.35
CA LYS A 600 -7.27 4.99 -19.93
C LYS A 600 -7.56 6.28 -19.15
N TYR A 601 -7.86 7.40 -19.82
CA TYR A 601 -8.40 8.58 -19.13
C TYR A 601 -9.71 8.23 -18.40
N LYS A 602 -9.81 8.57 -17.12
CA LYS A 602 -11.03 8.35 -16.32
C LYS A 602 -11.77 9.68 -16.13
N ASN A 603 -12.98 9.77 -16.68
CA ASN A 603 -13.89 10.89 -16.44
C ASN A 603 -14.67 10.64 -15.15
N ILE A 604 -14.30 11.33 -14.07
CA ILE A 604 -14.81 11.09 -12.72
C ILE A 604 -15.80 12.16 -12.32
N THR A 605 -16.94 11.71 -11.78
CA THR A 605 -17.90 12.54 -11.04
C THR A 605 -17.73 12.26 -9.55
N VAL A 606 -17.53 13.31 -8.76
CA VAL A 606 -17.55 13.26 -7.29
C VAL A 606 -18.76 14.04 -6.80
N THR A 607 -19.71 13.35 -6.20
CA THR A 607 -20.92 13.95 -5.61
C THR A 607 -20.74 14.01 -4.10
N TYR A 608 -20.81 15.20 -3.51
CA TYR A 608 -20.88 15.37 -2.06
C TYR A 608 -22.25 14.91 -1.53
N THR A 609 -22.25 14.20 -0.40
CA THR A 609 -23.44 13.61 0.22
C THR A 609 -23.54 13.88 1.72
N GLY A 610 -22.70 14.78 2.26
CA GLY A 610 -22.78 15.20 3.66
C GLY A 610 -23.86 16.26 3.93
N PRO A 611 -23.94 16.77 5.18
CA PRO A 611 -25.02 17.64 5.63
C PRO A 611 -24.84 19.13 5.32
N TYR A 612 -23.71 19.50 4.70
CA TYR A 612 -23.32 20.90 4.44
C TYR A 612 -23.55 21.29 2.98
N THR A 613 -23.10 22.48 2.57
CA THR A 613 -23.23 22.99 1.20
C THR A 613 -21.85 23.26 0.63
N VAL A 614 -21.51 22.65 -0.50
CA VAL A 614 -20.25 22.94 -1.21
C VAL A 614 -20.29 24.36 -1.77
N LYS A 615 -19.35 25.19 -1.30
CA LYS A 615 -19.21 26.60 -1.69
C LYS A 615 -18.33 26.78 -2.92
N ALA A 616 -17.32 25.92 -3.08
CA ALA A 616 -16.42 25.87 -4.24
C ALA A 616 -15.66 24.53 -4.25
N VAL A 617 -15.19 24.11 -5.44
CA VAL A 617 -14.22 23.02 -5.60
C VAL A 617 -13.12 23.47 -6.56
N LYS A 618 -11.88 23.13 -6.28
CA LYS A 618 -10.71 23.39 -7.15
C LYS A 618 -9.76 22.20 -7.10
N ASP A 619 -9.03 21.92 -8.17
CA ASP A 619 -7.90 21.00 -8.16
C ASP A 619 -6.68 21.73 -7.57
N VAL A 620 -6.12 21.22 -6.48
CA VAL A 620 -4.90 21.77 -5.83
C VAL A 620 -3.61 21.12 -6.30
N TYR A 621 -3.67 20.02 -7.05
CA TYR A 621 -2.50 19.27 -7.49
C TYR A 621 -2.19 19.52 -8.97
N GLY A 622 -3.10 19.16 -9.88
CA GLY A 622 -2.95 19.38 -11.32
C GLY A 622 -3.39 20.76 -11.79
N GLY A 623 -4.13 21.50 -10.95
CA GLY A 623 -4.64 22.84 -11.27
C GLY A 623 -5.73 22.89 -12.36
N GLN A 624 -6.36 21.76 -12.70
CA GLN A 624 -7.36 21.70 -13.76
C GLN A 624 -8.65 22.47 -13.43
N GLU A 625 -9.41 22.84 -14.46
CA GLU A 625 -10.76 23.39 -14.32
C GLU A 625 -11.73 22.30 -13.79
N VAL A 626 -12.22 22.49 -12.56
CA VAL A 626 -13.22 21.59 -11.96
C VAL A 626 -14.63 22.06 -12.30
N ARG A 627 -15.39 21.25 -13.04
CA ARG A 627 -16.78 21.58 -13.41
C ARG A 627 -17.71 21.25 -12.25
N LEU A 628 -18.05 22.27 -11.47
CA LEU A 628 -18.98 22.19 -10.33
C LEU A 628 -20.43 22.50 -10.75
N SER A 629 -21.37 21.66 -10.32
CA SER A 629 -22.82 21.83 -10.53
C SER A 629 -23.58 21.42 -9.27
N GLY A 630 -23.86 22.40 -8.40
CA GLY A 630 -24.34 22.13 -7.03
C GLY A 630 -23.31 21.30 -6.26
N GLU A 631 -23.75 20.22 -5.64
CA GLU A 631 -22.90 19.30 -4.87
C GLU A 631 -22.07 18.32 -5.73
N ILE A 632 -22.02 18.51 -7.06
CA ILE A 632 -21.40 17.58 -8.03
C ILE A 632 -20.19 18.23 -8.71
N ALA A 633 -18.99 17.72 -8.45
CA ALA A 633 -17.76 18.07 -9.16
C ALA A 633 -17.46 17.03 -10.27
N LYS A 634 -16.93 17.49 -11.41
CA LYS A 634 -16.45 16.62 -12.50
C LYS A 634 -15.04 17.00 -12.94
N VAL A 635 -14.20 15.98 -13.14
CA VAL A 635 -12.79 16.07 -13.54
C VAL A 635 -12.39 14.90 -14.43
N THR A 636 -11.25 15.02 -15.11
CA THR A 636 -10.64 13.95 -15.90
C THR A 636 -9.28 13.61 -15.31
N VAL A 637 -9.03 12.33 -15.03
CA VAL A 637 -7.76 11.85 -14.46
C VAL A 637 -6.97 11.11 -15.54
N PRO A 638 -5.77 11.57 -15.93
CA PRO A 638 -4.92 10.88 -16.92
C PRO A 638 -4.48 9.47 -16.49
N PRO A 639 -4.03 8.62 -17.42
CA PRO A 639 -3.43 7.33 -17.08
C PRO A 639 -2.21 7.51 -16.16
N GLY A 640 -2.13 6.72 -15.08
CA GLY A 640 -1.00 6.76 -14.13
C GLY A 640 -0.78 8.10 -13.41
N ASP A 641 -1.81 8.94 -13.29
CA ASP A 641 -1.73 10.29 -12.72
C ASP A 641 -2.84 10.54 -11.67
N ALA A 642 -2.86 11.72 -11.05
CA ALA A 642 -3.70 12.03 -9.90
C ALA A 642 -4.31 13.45 -9.91
N VAL A 643 -5.37 13.62 -9.11
CA VAL A 643 -6.10 14.88 -8.91
C VAL A 643 -6.42 15.02 -7.42
N VAL A 644 -6.31 16.22 -6.87
CA VAL A 644 -6.68 16.49 -5.47
C VAL A 644 -7.69 17.63 -5.43
N LEU A 645 -8.95 17.32 -5.12
CA LEU A 645 -10.04 18.27 -5.08
C LEU A 645 -10.16 18.90 -3.69
N GLU A 646 -9.93 20.20 -3.57
CA GLU A 646 -10.28 20.99 -2.38
C GLU A 646 -11.74 21.41 -2.44
N PHE A 647 -12.62 20.71 -1.73
CA PHE A 647 -14.00 21.15 -1.50
C PHE A 647 -14.01 22.13 -0.31
N LYS A 648 -14.49 23.36 -0.53
CA LYS A 648 -14.76 24.34 0.53
C LYS A 648 -16.21 24.20 0.98
N ILE A 649 -16.41 23.92 2.28
CA ILE A 649 -17.68 23.44 2.85
C ILE A 649 -18.00 24.15 4.16
#